data_AF-A0A5D6YAC1-F1
#
_entry.id   AF-A0A5D6YAC1-F1
#
_cell.length_a   1.000
_cell.length_b   1.000
_cell.length_c   1.000
_cell.angle_alpha   90.00
_cell.angle_beta   90.00
_cell.angle_gamma   90.00
#
_symmetry.space_group_name_H-M   'P 1'
#
loop_
_entity.id
_entity.type
_entity.pdbx_description
1 polymer ?
#
loop_
_entity_poly.entity_id
_entity_poly.type
_entity_poly.pdbx_seq_one_letter_code
_entity_poly.pdbx_strand_id
1 'polypeptide(L)'
;MVNSRSSSVIDLLRESVASSWRASDMPAHLRHSDGSFRNARGQNLSYVVLFPSKHEFAGVALVGPSVAVEWRPMLRVQALFARPMSAIVPKLRIVPAVKAELLCRDPAYLEDYINDPLTLTDHMTMRMGEQSLHAMLALHKDPRFSDPSSAFCRLPVLFVIGSEDKVVSVPAAVAFFDKLRSADKTIHVLAGMFHTLFDDPEKDEVFDKLLAWLHSQRVQTPPTKDHLTMHSYANLHEVTFSDLEWNVEIDFERQQLRGTAEYTFTYEPADAAQDAHVVVLDTHHLSVEKAFVDGEEAAFELLPRDAVFGSALVVPITRASRKVKVAYATTAASSGLQWLPKELTADKTHPYLFTQCQAIHARSVVPAPDTPSAKFTYTAHVTAPAWATVLLSAIAQDEGTSGDKQPRQATGGGDSTPVVSSFRQEVPIPSYLLAVAAGRLASAELGPRSRVWAEPSVVGKAAHEFAQTEEFLAHAEAITAQPYVWTRYDLVCLPPSFPYGGMENPCLTFVTPTLLAGDRSLADVVAHEIAHSWTGNLVTNRSWRDFWLNEGWTMWLERKIQARQYIRAFRFRTLTSEDFRAFFEQYFTETVDRRAALAQIDWHAWFHAPGLPPVAPRFDTTLSSQALALAEQMLARPDDPSAWAAVVSSRALKKWPAALWILLLDTLLLKQQAVVAEAVTLATTAQGDDTANTDDKNDATATVTARLFTPAHVDAIDAFAHHHLTTTHNAELRFRWYTLLLRAGDLRLRARTEAFLGEQGRMKYVRPLFRDLRRAAGAAEAARVFDACKRLYHPIAAKMIQRDLDDAAAPKPTTTAAATPTANQATSTTTTAAKATATTTTTGAPASKTVKKTTTIKTTTTTGADGVVRVTKEIVDVKLASTDGDAVDSGDNSRPDANVRLARLLGIPRAYASYSPVAALALSAAVVATVLAVVKRR
;
A
#
# COMPACT_ATOMS: atom_id res chain seq x y z
N MET A 1 -8.04 -22.70 -17.85
CA MET A 1 -8.37 -23.81 -18.75
C MET A 1 -7.71 -23.54 -20.09
N VAL A 2 -6.95 -24.48 -20.66
CA VAL A 2 -6.32 -24.36 -21.98
C VAL A 2 -6.82 -25.51 -22.86
N ASN A 3 -7.25 -25.21 -24.09
CA ASN A 3 -7.86 -26.16 -25.02
C ASN A 3 -6.90 -26.40 -26.22
N SER A 4 -6.45 -27.64 -26.46
CA SER A 4 -5.57 -27.99 -27.58
C SER A 4 -5.90 -29.38 -28.13
N ARG A 5 -5.79 -29.55 -29.46
CA ARG A 5 -6.08 -30.81 -30.18
C ARG A 5 -4.86 -31.69 -30.44
N SER A 6 -3.65 -31.27 -30.05
CA SER A 6 -2.43 -32.04 -30.26
C SER A 6 -2.02 -32.81 -29.00
N SER A 7 -1.86 -34.14 -29.10
CA SER A 7 -1.34 -34.96 -28.00
C SER A 7 0.07 -34.54 -27.59
N SER A 8 0.92 -34.10 -28.54
CA SER A 8 2.29 -33.67 -28.23
C SER A 8 2.34 -32.35 -27.46
N VAL A 9 1.38 -31.44 -27.65
CA VAL A 9 1.31 -30.16 -26.91
C VAL A 9 0.77 -30.38 -25.50
N ILE A 10 -0.15 -31.34 -25.31
CA ILE A 10 -0.64 -31.73 -23.99
C ILE A 10 0.44 -32.49 -23.21
N ASP A 11 1.24 -33.32 -23.86
CA ASP A 11 2.35 -34.03 -23.21
C ASP A 11 3.51 -33.08 -22.85
N LEU A 12 3.84 -32.10 -23.71
CA LEU A 12 4.79 -31.02 -23.38
C LEU A 12 4.29 -30.11 -22.25
N LEU A 13 3.00 -29.81 -22.20
CA LEU A 13 2.39 -29.06 -21.09
C LEU A 13 2.31 -29.91 -19.82
N ARG A 14 2.09 -31.23 -19.92
CA ARG A 14 2.18 -32.15 -18.77
C ARG A 14 3.59 -32.22 -18.23
N GLU A 15 4.62 -32.33 -19.07
CA GLU A 15 6.01 -32.32 -18.62
C GLU A 15 6.41 -30.95 -18.05
N SER A 16 5.93 -29.85 -18.63
CA SER A 16 6.18 -28.50 -18.12
C SER A 16 5.47 -28.23 -16.78
N VAL A 17 4.20 -28.62 -16.63
CA VAL A 17 3.42 -28.45 -15.38
C VAL A 17 3.83 -29.46 -14.31
N ALA A 18 4.16 -30.71 -14.67
CA ALA A 18 4.65 -31.73 -13.72
C ALA A 18 6.11 -31.52 -13.29
N SER A 19 6.94 -30.83 -14.09
CA SER A 19 8.30 -30.44 -13.69
C SER A 19 8.35 -29.15 -12.87
N SER A 20 7.41 -28.22 -13.06
CA SER A 20 7.40 -26.93 -12.35
C SER A 20 6.55 -26.92 -11.06
N TRP A 21 5.60 -27.84 -10.89
CA TRP A 21 4.73 -27.87 -9.71
C TRP A 21 4.61 -29.29 -9.14
N ARG A 22 5.68 -29.80 -8.52
CA ARG A 22 5.53 -30.95 -7.62
C ARG A 22 4.76 -30.50 -6.37
N ALA A 23 3.99 -31.42 -5.78
CA ALA A 23 3.31 -31.18 -4.50
C ALA A 23 4.26 -30.77 -3.35
N SER A 24 5.58 -30.93 -3.52
CA SER A 24 6.63 -30.45 -2.61
C SER A 24 6.89 -28.94 -2.69
N ASP A 25 6.55 -28.30 -3.83
CA ASP A 25 6.90 -26.90 -4.12
C ASP A 25 5.69 -25.95 -3.97
N MET A 26 4.51 -26.50 -3.64
CA MET A 26 3.34 -25.69 -3.30
C MET A 26 3.47 -25.11 -1.89
N PRO A 27 3.20 -23.80 -1.70
CA PRO A 27 3.13 -23.21 -0.37
C PRO A 27 2.15 -23.98 0.52
N ALA A 28 2.57 -24.34 1.74
CA ALA A 28 1.81 -25.21 2.66
C ALA A 28 0.37 -24.72 3.00
N HIS A 29 0.04 -23.47 2.67
CA HIS A 29 -1.26 -22.86 2.92
C HIS A 29 -2.27 -23.00 1.76
N LEU A 30 -1.86 -23.51 0.60
CA LEU A 30 -2.72 -23.80 -0.55
C LEU A 30 -3.03 -25.30 -0.61
N ARG A 31 -4.31 -25.65 -0.69
CA ARG A 31 -4.78 -27.00 -1.02
C ARG A 31 -5.12 -27.05 -2.50
N HIS A 32 -4.81 -28.16 -3.17
CA HIS A 32 -5.26 -28.39 -4.55
C HIS A 32 -6.29 -29.52 -4.61
N SER A 33 -7.22 -29.42 -5.55
CA SER A 33 -8.04 -30.53 -6.03
C SER A 33 -7.80 -30.68 -7.51
N ASP A 34 -7.33 -31.86 -7.91
CA ASP A 34 -7.15 -32.23 -9.30
C ASP A 34 -8.10 -33.36 -9.68
N GLY A 35 -8.46 -33.40 -10.95
CA GLY A 35 -9.35 -34.42 -11.49
C GLY A 35 -9.25 -34.47 -13.00
N SER A 36 -9.58 -35.63 -13.56
CA SER A 36 -9.70 -35.77 -15.01
C SER A 36 -10.99 -36.49 -15.36
N PHE A 37 -11.59 -36.08 -16.47
CA PHE A 37 -12.73 -36.80 -17.04
C PHE A 37 -12.62 -36.81 -18.55
N ARG A 38 -13.18 -37.86 -19.14
CA ARG A 38 -13.20 -38.04 -20.58
C ARG A 38 -14.55 -37.59 -21.11
N ASN A 39 -14.57 -36.58 -21.98
CA ASN A 39 -15.82 -36.10 -22.53
C ASN A 39 -16.41 -37.11 -23.53
N ALA A 40 -17.65 -36.87 -23.97
CA ALA A 40 -18.37 -37.75 -24.89
C ALA A 40 -17.69 -37.91 -26.28
N ARG A 41 -16.68 -37.09 -26.60
CA ARG A 41 -15.88 -37.16 -27.83
C ARG A 41 -14.55 -37.92 -27.64
N GLY A 42 -14.33 -38.54 -26.48
CA GLY A 42 -13.13 -39.31 -26.17
C GLY A 42 -11.92 -38.46 -25.75
N GLN A 43 -12.08 -37.15 -25.57
CA GLN A 43 -11.02 -36.23 -25.15
C GLN A 43 -10.85 -36.28 -23.63
N ASN A 44 -9.60 -36.42 -23.16
CA ASN A 44 -9.28 -36.36 -21.73
C ASN A 44 -9.09 -34.91 -21.31
N LEU A 45 -10.00 -34.41 -20.46
CA LEU A 45 -9.92 -33.10 -19.84
C LEU A 45 -9.40 -33.27 -18.41
N SER A 46 -8.46 -32.43 -18.00
CA SER A 46 -7.92 -32.41 -16.63
C SER A 46 -8.06 -31.00 -16.06
N TYR A 47 -8.39 -30.91 -14.77
CA TYR A 47 -8.46 -29.65 -14.04
C TYR A 47 -7.62 -29.71 -12.78
N VAL A 48 -7.12 -28.55 -12.36
CA VAL A 48 -6.46 -28.31 -11.07
C VAL A 48 -7.09 -27.05 -10.50
N VAL A 49 -7.66 -27.14 -9.30
CA VAL A 49 -8.24 -26.00 -8.57
C VAL A 49 -7.43 -25.77 -7.30
N LEU A 50 -6.98 -24.53 -7.09
CA LEU A 50 -6.22 -24.10 -5.92
C LEU A 50 -7.14 -23.35 -4.96
N PHE A 51 -7.13 -23.73 -3.67
CA PHE A 51 -7.84 -23.03 -2.61
C PHE A 51 -6.88 -22.66 -1.46
N PRO A 52 -6.83 -21.40 -1.01
CA PRO A 52 -6.35 -21.01 0.31
C PRO A 52 -7.05 -21.82 1.42
N SER A 53 -6.31 -22.16 2.46
CA SER A 53 -6.79 -22.95 3.61
C SER A 53 -7.91 -22.27 4.43
N LYS A 54 -8.09 -20.95 4.31
CA LYS A 54 -9.25 -20.19 4.80
C LYS A 54 -9.56 -19.05 3.82
N HIS A 55 -10.83 -18.92 3.44
CA HIS A 55 -11.35 -17.78 2.69
C HIS A 55 -12.31 -17.00 3.56
N GLU A 56 -12.10 -15.69 3.68
CA GLU A 56 -13.11 -14.76 4.15
C GLU A 56 -13.85 -14.20 2.92
N PHE A 57 -15.15 -14.45 2.85
CA PHE A 57 -16.00 -13.87 1.81
C PHE A 57 -16.52 -12.53 2.33
N ALA A 58 -16.50 -11.50 1.49
CA ALA A 58 -17.04 -10.18 1.83
C ALA A 58 -18.54 -10.05 1.50
N GLY A 59 -19.08 -10.96 0.67
CA GLY A 59 -20.48 -10.98 0.24
C GLY A 59 -20.73 -12.06 -0.80
N VAL A 60 -22.00 -12.30 -1.13
CA VAL A 60 -22.42 -13.30 -2.14
C VAL A 60 -23.46 -12.68 -3.07
N ALA A 61 -23.16 -12.61 -4.36
CA ALA A 61 -24.13 -12.25 -5.40
C ALA A 61 -24.58 -13.49 -6.18
N LEU A 62 -25.89 -13.72 -6.22
CA LEU A 62 -26.53 -14.85 -6.87
C LEU A 62 -27.42 -14.34 -8.01
N VAL A 63 -27.09 -14.73 -9.25
CA VAL A 63 -27.77 -14.31 -10.48
C VAL A 63 -28.48 -15.53 -11.08
N GLY A 64 -29.80 -15.44 -11.27
CA GLY A 64 -30.64 -16.56 -11.70
C GLY A 64 -30.53 -17.84 -10.82
N PRO A 65 -30.57 -17.76 -9.48
CA PRO A 65 -30.21 -18.89 -8.64
C PRO A 65 -31.24 -20.04 -8.65
N SER A 66 -30.80 -21.23 -9.05
CA SER A 66 -31.61 -22.46 -9.04
C SER A 66 -31.63 -23.12 -7.65
N VAL A 67 -32.36 -22.50 -6.70
CA VAL A 67 -32.37 -22.92 -5.28
C VAL A 67 -33.53 -23.86 -4.91
N ALA A 68 -34.54 -23.97 -5.78
CA ALA A 68 -35.70 -24.83 -5.60
C ALA A 68 -36.50 -25.00 -6.91
N VAL A 69 -37.46 -25.93 -6.88
CA VAL A 69 -38.41 -26.20 -7.96
C VAL A 69 -39.86 -26.00 -7.49
N GLU A 70 -40.75 -25.72 -8.44
CA GLU A 70 -42.19 -25.71 -8.20
C GLU A 70 -42.76 -27.13 -8.17
N TRP A 71 -43.37 -27.50 -7.04
CA TRP A 71 -43.92 -28.84 -6.82
C TRP A 71 -45.26 -29.06 -7.52
N ARG A 72 -45.25 -29.15 -8.85
CA ARG A 72 -46.40 -29.57 -9.65
C ARG A 72 -46.81 -31.03 -9.33
N PRO A 73 -48.09 -31.40 -9.45
CA PRO A 73 -48.56 -32.76 -9.09
C PRO A 73 -47.76 -33.89 -9.76
N MET A 74 -47.42 -33.72 -11.04
CA MET A 74 -46.60 -34.68 -11.78
C MET A 74 -45.18 -34.80 -11.21
N LEU A 75 -44.54 -33.68 -10.85
CA LEU A 75 -43.17 -33.68 -10.31
C LEU A 75 -43.11 -34.35 -8.93
N ARG A 76 -44.16 -34.23 -8.11
CA ARG A 76 -44.27 -34.94 -6.83
C ARG A 76 -44.26 -36.46 -7.03
N VAL A 77 -44.99 -36.95 -8.03
CA VAL A 77 -45.02 -38.37 -8.38
C VAL A 77 -43.66 -38.80 -8.94
N GLN A 78 -43.07 -38.03 -9.86
CA GLN A 78 -41.76 -38.31 -10.43
C GLN A 78 -40.65 -38.36 -9.36
N ALA A 79 -40.67 -37.47 -8.38
CA ALA A 79 -39.69 -37.42 -7.30
C ALA A 79 -39.66 -38.70 -6.43
N LEU A 80 -40.81 -39.37 -6.25
CA LEU A 80 -40.88 -40.65 -5.53
C LEU A 80 -40.09 -41.75 -6.23
N PHE A 81 -40.01 -41.70 -7.56
CA PHE A 81 -39.32 -42.68 -8.39
C PHE A 81 -37.94 -42.23 -8.89
N ALA A 82 -37.58 -40.95 -8.73
CA ALA A 82 -36.33 -40.38 -9.24
C ALA A 82 -35.08 -41.09 -8.69
N ARG A 83 -35.03 -41.34 -7.38
CA ARG A 83 -33.90 -42.02 -6.72
C ARG A 83 -33.73 -43.49 -7.12
N PRO A 84 -34.78 -44.34 -7.10
CA PRO A 84 -34.64 -45.72 -7.59
C PRO A 84 -34.34 -45.76 -9.10
N MET A 85 -34.95 -44.90 -9.91
CA MET A 85 -34.65 -44.84 -11.35
C MET A 85 -33.23 -44.35 -11.66
N SER A 86 -32.70 -43.40 -10.87
CA SER A 86 -31.29 -42.94 -10.96
C SER A 86 -30.29 -44.05 -10.61
N ALA A 87 -30.68 -45.00 -9.73
CA ALA A 87 -29.86 -46.16 -9.43
C ALA A 87 -29.90 -47.23 -10.53
N ILE A 88 -31.07 -47.48 -11.12
CA ILE A 88 -31.29 -48.56 -12.12
C ILE A 88 -30.84 -48.14 -13.53
N VAL A 89 -31.16 -46.91 -13.96
CA VAL A 89 -30.85 -46.39 -15.30
C VAL A 89 -30.21 -44.99 -15.26
N PRO A 90 -29.05 -44.82 -14.59
CA PRO A 90 -28.44 -43.50 -14.32
C PRO A 90 -28.13 -42.67 -15.57
N LYS A 91 -27.79 -43.32 -16.68
CA LYS A 91 -27.36 -42.67 -17.93
C LYS A 91 -28.53 -42.39 -18.90
N LEU A 92 -29.74 -42.85 -18.58
CA LEU A 92 -30.90 -42.68 -19.46
C LEU A 92 -31.27 -41.19 -19.52
N ARG A 93 -31.33 -40.63 -20.74
CA ARG A 93 -31.60 -39.22 -21.02
C ARG A 93 -33.09 -38.97 -21.24
N ILE A 94 -33.82 -38.80 -20.15
CA ILE A 94 -35.29 -38.62 -20.17
C ILE A 94 -35.76 -37.39 -19.38
N VAL A 95 -34.85 -36.69 -18.73
CA VAL A 95 -35.18 -35.42 -18.05
C VAL A 95 -35.08 -34.31 -19.09
N PRO A 96 -36.17 -33.58 -19.40
CA PRO A 96 -36.13 -32.53 -20.41
C PRO A 96 -35.00 -31.53 -20.14
N ALA A 97 -34.25 -31.17 -21.19
CA ALA A 97 -33.25 -30.12 -21.12
C ALA A 97 -33.92 -28.75 -21.00
N VAL A 98 -33.14 -27.76 -20.56
CA VAL A 98 -33.58 -26.37 -20.64
C VAL A 98 -33.72 -25.99 -22.10
N LYS A 99 -34.86 -25.39 -22.44
CA LYS A 99 -35.12 -24.88 -23.77
C LYS A 99 -34.31 -23.60 -23.98
N ALA A 100 -33.51 -23.56 -25.04
CA ALA A 100 -32.58 -22.45 -25.28
C ALA A 100 -33.32 -21.11 -25.39
N GLU A 101 -34.50 -21.09 -26.01
CA GLU A 101 -35.34 -19.91 -26.16
C GLU A 101 -35.86 -19.30 -24.84
N LEU A 102 -35.66 -19.98 -23.71
CA LEU A 102 -36.02 -19.48 -22.38
C LEU A 102 -34.83 -18.88 -21.62
N LEU A 103 -33.61 -18.96 -22.18
CA LEU A 103 -32.39 -18.49 -21.52
C LEU A 103 -32.22 -16.97 -21.67
N CYS A 104 -32.31 -16.48 -22.91
CA CYS A 104 -32.01 -15.11 -23.28
C CYS A 104 -33.00 -14.61 -24.34
N ARG A 105 -33.23 -13.30 -24.38
CA ARG A 105 -33.98 -12.66 -25.48
C ARG A 105 -33.13 -12.31 -26.69
N ASP A 106 -31.81 -12.23 -26.55
CA ASP A 106 -30.89 -11.87 -27.64
C ASP A 106 -30.72 -13.04 -28.64
N PRO A 107 -31.15 -12.88 -29.92
CA PRO A 107 -30.99 -13.92 -30.93
C PRO A 107 -29.53 -14.29 -31.22
N ALA A 108 -28.59 -13.35 -31.12
CA ALA A 108 -27.18 -13.61 -31.39
C ALA A 108 -26.57 -14.51 -30.31
N TYR A 109 -26.88 -14.22 -29.04
CA TYR A 109 -26.52 -15.10 -27.93
C TYR A 109 -27.12 -16.50 -28.08
N LEU A 110 -28.40 -16.61 -28.45
CA LEU A 110 -29.06 -17.90 -28.65
C LEU A 110 -28.41 -18.71 -29.77
N GLU A 111 -28.04 -18.05 -30.88
CA GLU A 111 -27.33 -18.69 -31.98
C GLU A 111 -25.96 -19.22 -31.51
N ASP A 112 -25.18 -18.40 -30.81
CA ASP A 112 -23.89 -18.81 -30.24
C ASP A 112 -24.04 -19.96 -29.24
N TYR A 113 -25.03 -19.89 -28.34
CA TYR A 113 -25.31 -20.92 -27.34
C TYR A 113 -25.68 -22.27 -27.97
N ILE A 114 -26.53 -22.25 -29.01
CA ILE A 114 -26.97 -23.45 -29.74
C ILE A 114 -25.81 -24.05 -30.55
N ASN A 115 -24.96 -23.20 -31.12
CA ASN A 115 -23.83 -23.60 -31.94
C ASN A 115 -22.59 -23.99 -31.10
N ASP A 116 -22.56 -23.69 -29.80
CA ASP A 116 -21.45 -24.05 -28.93
C ASP A 116 -21.35 -25.59 -28.78
N PRO A 117 -20.25 -26.22 -29.24
CA PRO A 117 -20.02 -27.66 -29.11
C PRO A 117 -20.01 -28.20 -27.67
N LEU A 118 -19.90 -27.32 -26.66
CA LEU A 118 -19.91 -27.66 -25.23
C LEU A 118 -21.32 -27.58 -24.60
N THR A 119 -22.29 -26.97 -25.29
CA THR A 119 -23.69 -26.92 -24.85
C THR A 119 -24.39 -28.25 -25.12
N LEU A 120 -25.01 -28.82 -24.08
CA LEU A 120 -25.83 -30.02 -24.22
C LEU A 120 -27.32 -29.63 -24.30
N THR A 121 -27.89 -29.67 -25.50
CA THR A 121 -29.32 -29.42 -25.74
C THR A 121 -30.20 -30.67 -25.64
N ASP A 122 -29.58 -31.86 -25.57
CA ASP A 122 -30.27 -33.13 -25.33
C ASP A 122 -30.81 -33.25 -23.91
N HIS A 123 -31.86 -34.06 -23.74
CA HIS A 123 -32.37 -34.45 -22.42
C HIS A 123 -31.24 -34.82 -21.44
N MET A 124 -31.34 -34.28 -20.23
CA MET A 124 -30.45 -34.61 -19.13
C MET A 124 -30.63 -36.07 -18.69
N THR A 125 -29.55 -36.62 -18.14
CA THR A 125 -29.57 -37.97 -17.57
C THR A 125 -30.44 -38.03 -16.31
N MET A 126 -31.03 -39.19 -16.04
CA MET A 126 -31.78 -39.45 -14.81
C MET A 126 -30.96 -39.15 -13.55
N ARG A 127 -29.65 -39.43 -13.58
CA ARG A 127 -28.75 -39.11 -12.48
C ARG A 127 -28.61 -37.61 -12.27
N MET A 128 -28.44 -36.83 -13.33
CA MET A 128 -28.32 -35.38 -13.20
C MET A 128 -29.60 -34.76 -12.61
N GLY A 129 -30.77 -35.14 -13.14
CA GLY A 129 -32.05 -34.64 -12.62
C GLY A 129 -32.28 -34.97 -11.14
N GLU A 130 -31.98 -36.20 -10.72
CA GLU A 130 -32.13 -36.60 -9.32
C GLU A 130 -31.13 -35.88 -8.39
N GLN A 131 -29.86 -35.74 -8.77
CA GLN A 131 -28.85 -35.06 -7.97
C GLN A 131 -29.16 -33.55 -7.83
N SER A 132 -29.60 -32.89 -8.90
CA SER A 132 -30.04 -31.50 -8.84
C SER A 132 -31.23 -31.33 -7.88
N LEU A 133 -32.23 -32.19 -7.98
CA LEU A 133 -33.40 -32.16 -7.09
C LEU A 133 -33.01 -32.44 -5.62
N HIS A 134 -32.10 -33.40 -5.40
CA HIS A 134 -31.57 -33.70 -4.08
C HIS A 134 -30.86 -32.48 -3.47
N ALA A 135 -29.97 -31.83 -4.23
CA ALA A 135 -29.22 -30.66 -3.77
C ALA A 135 -30.16 -29.51 -3.37
N MET A 136 -31.17 -29.22 -4.19
CA MET A 136 -32.18 -28.19 -3.88
C MET A 136 -32.97 -28.53 -2.60
N LEU A 137 -33.36 -29.80 -2.44
CA LEU A 137 -34.05 -30.28 -1.24
C LEU A 137 -33.18 -30.21 0.02
N ALA A 138 -31.88 -30.52 -0.11
CA ALA A 138 -30.92 -30.44 0.97
C ALA A 138 -30.67 -28.98 1.39
N LEU A 139 -30.50 -28.08 0.41
CA LEU A 139 -30.36 -26.65 0.61
C LEU A 139 -31.54 -26.08 1.41
N HIS A 140 -32.76 -26.46 1.04
CA HIS A 140 -33.97 -26.02 1.74
C HIS A 140 -34.11 -26.57 3.17
N LYS A 141 -33.45 -27.68 3.51
CA LYS A 141 -33.50 -28.28 4.85
C LYS A 141 -32.34 -27.88 5.74
N ASP A 142 -31.31 -27.25 5.18
CA ASP A 142 -30.09 -26.92 5.91
C ASP A 142 -30.37 -25.78 6.92
N PRO A 143 -30.16 -26.02 8.22
CA PRO A 143 -30.48 -25.04 9.26
C PRO A 143 -29.60 -23.79 9.18
N ARG A 144 -28.42 -23.86 8.53
CA ARG A 144 -27.46 -22.75 8.45
C ARG A 144 -28.05 -21.52 7.74
N PHE A 145 -28.95 -21.68 6.78
CA PHE A 145 -29.59 -20.54 6.09
C PHE A 145 -30.67 -19.84 6.93
N SER A 146 -31.15 -20.50 7.98
CA SER A 146 -32.12 -19.96 8.93
C SER A 146 -31.50 -19.54 10.26
N ASP A 147 -30.20 -19.72 10.45
CA ASP A 147 -29.45 -19.32 11.63
C ASP A 147 -28.69 -18.01 11.36
N PRO A 148 -29.07 -16.89 11.99
CA PRO A 148 -28.39 -15.60 11.82
C PRO A 148 -26.90 -15.63 12.20
N SER A 149 -26.50 -16.58 13.06
CA SER A 149 -25.11 -16.73 13.52
C SER A 149 -24.27 -17.63 12.59
N SER A 150 -24.86 -18.17 11.52
CA SER A 150 -24.12 -18.99 10.56
C SER A 150 -23.11 -18.15 9.77
N ALA A 151 -22.02 -18.79 9.32
CA ALA A 151 -21.01 -18.11 8.51
C ALA A 151 -21.58 -17.52 7.21
N PHE A 152 -22.59 -18.15 6.62
CA PHE A 152 -23.25 -17.65 5.41
C PHE A 152 -24.17 -16.48 5.71
N CYS A 153 -24.96 -16.54 6.79
CA CYS A 153 -25.88 -15.46 7.14
C CYS A 153 -25.19 -14.22 7.73
N ARG A 154 -23.90 -14.30 8.04
CA ARG A 154 -23.06 -13.11 8.32
C ARG A 154 -22.68 -12.33 7.07
N LEU A 155 -22.81 -12.91 5.88
CA LEU A 155 -22.44 -12.26 4.63
C LEU A 155 -23.58 -11.37 4.12
N PRO A 156 -23.26 -10.22 3.52
CA PRO A 156 -24.14 -9.51 2.60
C PRO A 156 -24.53 -10.42 1.43
N VAL A 157 -25.83 -10.44 1.07
CA VAL A 157 -26.34 -11.33 0.01
C VAL A 157 -27.18 -10.57 -1.02
N LEU A 158 -26.82 -10.65 -2.30
CA LEU A 158 -27.57 -10.11 -3.43
C LEU A 158 -28.22 -11.22 -4.24
N PHE A 159 -29.50 -11.08 -4.57
CA PHE A 159 -30.22 -11.90 -5.56
C PHE A 159 -30.59 -11.02 -6.75
N VAL A 160 -30.28 -11.45 -7.97
CA VAL A 160 -30.73 -10.80 -9.21
C VAL A 160 -31.41 -11.84 -10.09
N ILE A 161 -32.67 -11.62 -10.44
CA ILE A 161 -33.52 -12.59 -11.14
C ILE A 161 -34.35 -11.87 -12.20
N GLY A 162 -34.52 -12.45 -13.38
CA GLY A 162 -35.46 -11.95 -14.38
C GLY A 162 -36.90 -12.29 -14.02
N SER A 163 -37.84 -11.36 -14.22
CA SER A 163 -39.25 -11.61 -13.90
C SER A 163 -39.89 -12.66 -14.81
N GLU A 164 -39.33 -12.85 -16.00
CA GLU A 164 -39.76 -13.84 -17.00
C GLU A 164 -38.83 -15.06 -17.06
N ASP A 165 -37.98 -15.26 -16.05
CA ASP A 165 -37.16 -16.47 -15.93
C ASP A 165 -38.06 -17.72 -15.81
N LYS A 166 -38.05 -18.52 -16.88
CA LYS A 166 -38.80 -19.78 -16.99
C LYS A 166 -37.92 -21.02 -16.79
N VAL A 167 -36.63 -20.80 -16.54
CA VAL A 167 -35.64 -21.86 -16.30
C VAL A 167 -35.60 -22.21 -14.83
N VAL A 168 -35.66 -21.20 -13.95
CA VAL A 168 -35.80 -21.39 -12.50
C VAL A 168 -37.12 -20.81 -11.99
N SER A 169 -37.57 -21.25 -10.82
CA SER A 169 -38.78 -20.70 -10.21
C SER A 169 -38.47 -19.41 -9.47
N VAL A 170 -38.89 -18.28 -10.05
CA VAL A 170 -38.85 -16.97 -9.37
C VAL A 170 -39.57 -17.01 -8.02
N PRO A 171 -40.81 -17.56 -7.90
CA PRO A 171 -41.47 -17.67 -6.59
C PRO A 171 -40.68 -18.49 -5.56
N ALA A 172 -40.04 -19.58 -5.97
CA ALA A 172 -39.26 -20.41 -5.07
C ALA A 172 -37.95 -19.73 -4.63
N ALA A 173 -37.32 -18.97 -5.52
CA ALA A 173 -36.14 -18.17 -5.20
C ALA A 173 -36.46 -17.03 -4.22
N VAL A 174 -37.59 -16.33 -4.41
CA VAL A 174 -38.10 -15.31 -3.47
C VAL A 174 -38.42 -15.94 -2.11
N ALA A 175 -39.11 -17.08 -2.08
CA ALA A 175 -39.42 -17.79 -0.83
C ALA A 175 -38.14 -18.24 -0.07
N PHE A 176 -37.10 -18.66 -0.80
CA PHE A 176 -35.81 -18.97 -0.21
C PHE A 176 -35.10 -17.73 0.31
N PHE A 177 -35.11 -16.63 -0.45
CA PHE A 177 -34.58 -15.34 -0.02
C PHE A 177 -35.26 -14.86 1.27
N ASP A 178 -36.58 -14.97 1.38
CA ASP A 178 -37.33 -14.61 2.59
C ASP A 178 -36.95 -15.46 3.81
N LYS A 179 -36.71 -16.76 3.58
CA LYS A 179 -36.26 -17.68 4.62
C LYS A 179 -34.85 -17.35 5.11
N LEU A 180 -33.99 -16.80 4.25
CA LEU A 180 -32.61 -16.44 4.58
C LEU A 180 -32.54 -15.45 5.75
N ARG A 181 -31.72 -15.73 6.75
CA ARG A 181 -31.54 -14.85 7.92
C ARG A 181 -30.30 -13.96 7.87
N SER A 182 -29.78 -13.67 6.68
CA SER A 182 -28.74 -12.65 6.50
C SER A 182 -29.23 -11.27 6.94
N ALA A 183 -28.39 -10.55 7.69
CA ALA A 183 -28.70 -9.21 8.19
C ALA A 183 -28.74 -8.16 7.06
N ASP A 184 -27.81 -8.27 6.11
CA ASP A 184 -27.80 -7.49 4.87
C ASP A 184 -28.13 -8.42 3.69
N LYS A 185 -29.32 -8.22 3.10
CA LYS A 185 -29.73 -8.96 1.91
C LYS A 185 -30.62 -8.11 1.00
N THR A 186 -30.38 -8.20 -0.29
CA THR A 186 -31.09 -7.45 -1.34
C THR A 186 -31.54 -8.38 -2.45
N ILE A 187 -32.73 -8.15 -2.99
CA ILE A 187 -33.24 -8.88 -4.15
C ILE A 187 -33.74 -7.90 -5.21
N HIS A 188 -33.32 -8.12 -6.45
CA HIS A 188 -33.82 -7.45 -7.64
C HIS A 188 -34.52 -8.46 -8.54
N VAL A 189 -35.80 -8.21 -8.82
CA VAL A 189 -36.57 -8.93 -9.84
C VAL A 189 -36.76 -7.98 -11.02
N LEU A 190 -36.00 -8.19 -12.09
CA LEU A 190 -35.89 -7.27 -13.22
C LEU A 190 -36.99 -7.57 -14.24
N ALA A 191 -37.79 -6.56 -14.57
CA ALA A 191 -38.98 -6.73 -15.38
C ALA A 191 -38.62 -7.14 -16.83
N GLY A 192 -39.28 -8.20 -17.32
CA GLY A 192 -39.16 -8.67 -18.72
C GLY A 192 -37.90 -9.48 -19.05
N MET A 193 -36.90 -9.52 -18.16
CA MET A 193 -35.64 -10.25 -18.38
C MET A 193 -35.76 -11.76 -18.16
N PHE A 194 -34.92 -12.53 -18.86
CA PHE A 194 -34.90 -14.00 -18.81
C PHE A 194 -33.80 -14.51 -17.85
N HIS A 195 -33.25 -15.71 -18.06
CA HIS A 195 -32.35 -16.39 -17.13
C HIS A 195 -30.89 -15.92 -17.21
N THR A 196 -30.36 -15.71 -18.42
CA THR A 196 -28.95 -15.35 -18.65
C THR A 196 -28.80 -13.83 -18.61
N LEU A 197 -29.00 -13.27 -17.42
CA LEU A 197 -29.13 -11.83 -17.21
C LEU A 197 -27.94 -10.99 -17.69
N PHE A 198 -26.71 -11.52 -17.64
CA PHE A 198 -25.52 -10.81 -18.13
C PHE A 198 -25.42 -10.74 -19.66
N ASP A 199 -26.23 -11.52 -20.36
CA ASP A 199 -26.23 -11.63 -21.82
C ASP A 199 -27.56 -11.16 -22.44
N ASP A 200 -28.56 -10.83 -21.60
CA ASP A 200 -29.87 -10.34 -22.01
C ASP A 200 -29.76 -8.89 -22.55
N PRO A 201 -30.63 -8.41 -23.45
CA PRO A 201 -30.43 -7.11 -24.11
C PRO A 201 -30.27 -5.91 -23.16
N GLU A 202 -30.93 -5.94 -22.01
CA GLU A 202 -30.85 -4.94 -20.94
C GLU A 202 -29.82 -5.30 -19.85
N LYS A 203 -28.79 -6.08 -20.16
CA LYS A 203 -27.71 -6.49 -19.24
C LYS A 203 -27.03 -5.32 -18.50
N ASP A 204 -27.02 -4.12 -19.08
CA ASP A 204 -26.45 -2.94 -18.43
C ASP A 204 -27.19 -2.63 -17.11
N GLU A 205 -28.51 -2.86 -17.04
CA GLU A 205 -29.28 -2.72 -15.79
C GLU A 205 -28.81 -3.73 -14.72
N VAL A 206 -28.47 -4.95 -15.13
CA VAL A 206 -27.95 -6.00 -14.24
C VAL A 206 -26.58 -5.61 -13.68
N PHE A 207 -25.69 -5.10 -14.53
CA PHE A 207 -24.39 -4.59 -14.11
C PHE A 207 -24.53 -3.38 -13.20
N ASP A 208 -25.45 -2.45 -13.48
CA ASP A 208 -25.73 -1.30 -12.62
C ASP A 208 -26.19 -1.72 -11.23
N LYS A 209 -27.14 -2.67 -11.12
CA LYS A 209 -27.58 -3.19 -9.81
C LYS A 209 -26.44 -3.90 -9.06
N LEU A 210 -25.65 -4.70 -9.77
CA LEU A 210 -24.52 -5.42 -9.17
C LEU A 210 -23.43 -4.46 -8.69
N LEU A 211 -23.07 -3.46 -9.50
CA LEU A 211 -22.08 -2.44 -9.17
C LEU A 211 -22.57 -1.57 -8.02
N ALA A 212 -23.81 -1.08 -8.05
CA ALA A 212 -24.39 -0.31 -6.95
C ALA A 212 -24.37 -1.09 -5.63
N TRP A 213 -24.71 -2.38 -5.66
CA TRP A 213 -24.59 -3.24 -4.50
C TRP A 213 -23.13 -3.41 -4.05
N LEU A 214 -22.19 -3.69 -4.96
CA LEU A 214 -20.77 -3.79 -4.61
C LEU A 214 -20.19 -2.49 -4.03
N HIS A 215 -20.66 -1.33 -4.50
CA HIS A 215 -20.29 -0.03 -3.98
C HIS A 215 -20.88 0.21 -2.58
N SER A 216 -22.15 -0.13 -2.33
CA SER A 216 -22.75 0.02 -1.00
C SER A 216 -22.04 -0.81 0.07
N GLN A 217 -21.48 -1.98 -0.31
CA GLN A 217 -20.66 -2.80 0.58
C GLN A 217 -19.29 -2.17 0.92
N ARG A 218 -18.75 -1.29 0.06
CA ARG A 218 -17.50 -0.55 0.31
C ARG A 218 -17.70 0.66 1.22
N VAL A 219 -18.89 1.28 1.20
CA VAL A 219 -19.20 2.51 1.94
C VAL A 219 -19.50 2.24 3.44
N GLN A 220 -19.98 1.05 3.79
CA GLN A 220 -20.26 0.71 5.20
C GLN A 220 -19.04 0.22 5.99
N THR A 221 -17.94 -0.09 5.31
CA THR A 221 -16.70 -0.48 6.00
C THR A 221 -15.85 0.77 6.17
N PRO A 222 -15.58 1.27 7.40
CA PRO A 222 -14.63 2.36 7.60
C PRO A 222 -13.30 2.00 6.91
N PRO A 223 -12.59 2.97 6.31
CA PRO A 223 -11.40 2.69 5.52
C PRO A 223 -10.39 1.89 6.37
N THR A 224 -10.26 0.60 6.07
CA THR A 224 -9.26 -0.26 6.70
C THR A 224 -7.92 -0.06 6.00
N LYS A 225 -6.84 -0.32 6.74
CA LYS A 225 -5.45 -0.17 6.27
C LYS A 225 -5.17 -0.84 4.91
N ASP A 226 -5.87 -1.92 4.61
CA ASP A 226 -5.68 -2.73 3.39
C ASP A 226 -6.16 -2.03 2.11
N HIS A 227 -6.84 -0.88 2.22
CA HIS A 227 -7.40 -0.13 1.10
C HIS A 227 -6.76 1.24 0.85
N LEU A 228 -5.71 1.63 1.59
CA LEU A 228 -5.03 2.92 1.43
C LEU A 228 -4.10 2.93 0.21
N THR A 229 -4.66 3.01 -1.00
CA THR A 229 -3.90 3.07 -2.27
C THR A 229 -3.00 4.30 -2.39
N MET A 230 -3.33 5.38 -1.68
CA MET A 230 -2.60 6.65 -1.68
C MET A 230 -1.92 7.00 -0.35
N HIS A 231 -1.83 6.04 0.60
CA HIS A 231 -1.25 6.28 1.93
C HIS A 231 -1.98 7.36 2.76
N SER A 232 -3.25 7.61 2.49
CA SER A 232 -4.07 8.65 3.12
C SER A 232 -5.51 8.17 3.26
N TYR A 233 -6.15 8.50 4.39
CA TYR A 233 -7.56 8.24 4.67
C TYR A 233 -8.50 9.21 3.96
N ALA A 234 -7.99 10.33 3.42
CA ALA A 234 -8.82 11.36 2.80
C ALA A 234 -9.61 10.80 1.61
N ASN A 235 -10.91 11.09 1.57
CA ASN A 235 -11.84 10.59 0.56
C ASN A 235 -11.78 11.39 -0.75
N LEU A 236 -10.60 11.42 -1.39
CA LEU A 236 -10.35 12.17 -2.64
C LEU A 236 -11.15 11.70 -3.87
N HIS A 237 -11.92 10.62 -3.74
CA HIS A 237 -12.85 10.18 -4.77
C HIS A 237 -14.19 10.94 -4.71
N GLU A 238 -14.45 11.66 -3.61
CA GLU A 238 -15.64 12.49 -3.45
C GLU A 238 -15.30 13.96 -3.15
N VAL A 239 -14.15 14.21 -2.52
CA VAL A 239 -13.76 15.56 -2.06
C VAL A 239 -12.56 16.07 -2.84
N THR A 240 -12.70 17.24 -3.46
CA THR A 240 -11.57 17.97 -4.03
C THR A 240 -11.29 19.22 -3.20
N PHE A 241 -10.12 19.28 -2.58
CA PHE A 241 -9.67 20.42 -1.77
C PHE A 241 -9.04 21.48 -2.66
N SER A 242 -9.42 22.75 -2.50
CA SER A 242 -8.94 23.85 -3.35
C SER A 242 -8.06 24.85 -2.63
N ASP A 243 -8.34 25.14 -1.36
CA ASP A 243 -7.61 26.16 -0.59
C ASP A 243 -7.58 25.80 0.91
N LEU A 244 -6.52 26.21 1.61
CA LEU A 244 -6.34 26.10 3.05
C LEU A 244 -6.10 27.49 3.66
N GLU A 245 -6.95 27.87 4.61
CA GLU A 245 -6.72 28.99 5.53
C GLU A 245 -6.14 28.43 6.84
N TRP A 246 -4.86 28.71 7.10
CA TRP A 246 -4.12 28.18 8.25
C TRP A 246 -3.76 29.27 9.26
N ASN A 247 -4.52 29.35 10.35
CA ASN A 247 -4.26 30.29 11.44
C ASN A 247 -3.58 29.53 12.58
N VAL A 248 -2.34 29.88 12.94
CA VAL A 248 -1.58 29.09 13.92
C VAL A 248 -0.70 29.96 14.81
N GLU A 249 -0.62 29.61 16.08
CA GLU A 249 0.31 30.17 17.06
C GLU A 249 1.49 29.21 17.28
N ILE A 250 2.70 29.76 17.31
CA ILE A 250 3.92 29.05 17.65
C ILE A 250 4.27 29.33 19.12
N ASP A 251 3.97 28.38 20.00
CA ASP A 251 4.32 28.45 21.42
C ASP A 251 5.65 27.71 21.66
N PHE A 252 6.74 28.47 21.78
CA PHE A 252 8.08 27.94 22.07
C PHE A 252 8.24 27.43 23.50
N GLU A 253 7.43 27.89 24.45
CA GLU A 253 7.49 27.43 25.84
C GLU A 253 6.86 26.03 25.97
N ARG A 254 5.69 25.84 25.36
CA ARG A 254 4.99 24.55 25.33
C ARG A 254 5.45 23.62 24.22
N GLN A 255 6.25 24.11 23.28
CA GLN A 255 6.66 23.39 22.07
C GLN A 255 5.44 22.86 21.31
N GLN A 256 4.50 23.76 21.05
CA GLN A 256 3.20 23.43 20.48
C GLN A 256 2.82 24.44 19.41
N LEU A 257 2.35 23.92 18.28
CA LEU A 257 1.50 24.66 17.34
C LEU A 257 0.04 24.49 17.74
N ARG A 258 -0.71 25.59 17.87
CA ARG A 258 -2.15 25.58 18.19
C ARG A 258 -2.89 26.58 17.30
N GLY A 259 -4.06 26.19 16.79
CA GLY A 259 -4.82 27.06 15.91
C GLY A 259 -5.92 26.37 15.14
N THR A 260 -6.22 26.87 13.95
CA THR A 260 -7.26 26.36 13.06
C THR A 260 -6.74 26.10 11.64
N ALA A 261 -7.26 25.05 11.01
CA ALA A 261 -7.10 24.79 9.59
C ALA A 261 -8.50 24.73 8.95
N GLU A 262 -8.80 25.67 8.06
CA GLU A 262 -10.06 25.71 7.30
C GLU A 262 -9.79 25.39 5.84
N TYR A 263 -10.35 24.29 5.36
CA TYR A 263 -10.26 23.88 3.96
C TYR A 263 -11.52 24.30 3.20
N THR A 264 -11.32 24.90 2.04
CA THR A 264 -12.36 25.04 1.01
C THR A 264 -12.31 23.82 0.10
N PHE A 265 -13.48 23.23 -0.19
CA PHE A 265 -13.58 22.03 -1.00
C PHE A 265 -14.84 22.01 -1.89
N THR A 266 -14.81 21.19 -2.92
CA THR A 266 -16.01 20.71 -3.64
C THR A 266 -16.27 19.26 -3.28
N TYR A 267 -17.56 18.90 -3.18
CA TYR A 267 -18.01 17.55 -2.87
C TYR A 267 -18.85 17.02 -4.03
N GLU A 268 -18.41 15.91 -4.60
CA GLU A 268 -19.07 15.16 -5.67
C GLU A 268 -19.27 13.73 -5.16
N PRO A 269 -20.49 13.38 -4.69
CA PRO A 269 -20.73 12.06 -4.10
C PRO A 269 -20.49 10.97 -5.15
N ALA A 270 -19.86 9.87 -4.73
CA ALA A 270 -19.65 8.72 -5.62
C ALA A 270 -20.98 8.04 -6.00
N ASP A 271 -21.99 8.12 -5.13
CA ASP A 271 -23.35 7.64 -5.37
C ASP A 271 -24.38 8.74 -5.04
N ALA A 272 -25.22 9.08 -6.01
CA ALA A 272 -26.29 10.06 -5.85
C ALA A 272 -27.37 9.63 -4.83
N ALA A 273 -27.43 8.35 -4.44
CA ALA A 273 -28.34 7.82 -3.42
C ALA A 273 -27.72 7.74 -2.00
N GLN A 274 -26.48 8.20 -1.82
CA GLN A 274 -25.82 8.18 -0.50
C GLN A 274 -26.46 9.19 0.46
N ASP A 275 -26.91 8.70 1.63
CA ASP A 275 -27.57 9.49 2.68
C ASP A 275 -26.58 10.19 3.64
N ALA A 276 -25.36 9.66 3.78
CA ALA A 276 -24.34 10.20 4.68
C ALA A 276 -23.14 10.77 3.90
N HIS A 277 -22.89 12.07 4.08
CA HIS A 277 -21.80 12.80 3.42
C HIS A 277 -20.75 13.19 4.45
N VAL A 278 -19.47 12.97 4.14
CA VAL A 278 -18.37 13.25 5.07
C VAL A 278 -17.19 13.87 4.33
N VAL A 279 -16.42 14.67 5.07
CA VAL A 279 -15.03 14.99 4.73
C VAL A 279 -14.13 14.20 5.66
N VAL A 280 -13.13 13.54 5.09
CA VAL A 280 -12.11 12.79 5.84
C VAL A 280 -10.76 13.48 5.70
N LEU A 281 -10.10 13.75 6.82
CA LEU A 281 -8.75 14.29 6.90
C LEU A 281 -7.82 13.30 7.63
N ASP A 282 -6.54 13.28 7.27
CA ASP A 282 -5.52 12.54 8.02
C ASP A 282 -5.07 13.33 9.25
N THR A 283 -4.90 12.63 10.37
CA THR A 283 -4.30 13.17 11.60
C THR A 283 -3.31 12.18 12.18
N HIS A 284 -2.25 12.64 12.85
CA HIS A 284 -1.33 11.78 13.59
C HIS A 284 -0.82 12.51 14.83
N HIS A 285 -1.21 12.03 16.01
CA HIS A 285 -0.87 12.67 17.29
C HIS A 285 -1.27 14.16 17.38
N LEU A 286 -2.42 14.52 16.80
CA LEU A 286 -3.04 15.83 16.97
C LEU A 286 -4.12 15.78 18.05
N SER A 287 -4.21 16.84 18.85
CA SER A 287 -5.34 17.09 19.74
C SER A 287 -6.38 17.88 18.96
N VAL A 288 -7.41 17.20 18.42
CA VAL A 288 -8.53 17.85 17.75
C VAL A 288 -9.52 18.33 18.81
N GLU A 289 -9.74 19.65 18.87
CA GLU A 289 -10.58 20.29 19.88
C GLU A 289 -12.02 20.46 19.38
N LYS A 290 -12.19 20.98 18.17
CA LYS A 290 -13.51 21.26 17.54
C LYS A 290 -13.45 21.13 16.02
N ALA A 291 -14.58 20.83 15.41
CA ALA A 291 -14.79 20.93 13.97
C ALA A 291 -15.95 21.88 13.66
N PHE A 292 -15.89 22.53 12.51
CA PHE A 292 -16.94 23.41 12.02
C PHE A 292 -17.18 23.14 10.54
N VAL A 293 -18.42 23.22 10.10
CA VAL A 293 -18.83 23.09 8.70
C VAL A 293 -19.56 24.37 8.32
N ASP A 294 -19.05 25.07 7.30
CA ASP A 294 -19.58 26.35 6.81
C ASP A 294 -19.77 27.41 7.90
N GLY A 295 -18.94 27.36 8.96
CA GLY A 295 -18.96 28.30 10.09
C GLY A 295 -19.69 27.79 11.33
N GLU A 296 -20.51 26.76 11.22
CA GLU A 296 -21.27 26.18 12.32
C GLU A 296 -20.52 25.01 12.97
N GLU A 297 -20.57 24.90 14.31
CA GLU A 297 -19.92 23.80 15.02
C GLU A 297 -20.54 22.46 14.64
N ALA A 298 -19.69 21.49 14.29
CA ALA A 298 -20.09 20.17 13.82
C ALA A 298 -19.46 19.07 14.69
N ALA A 299 -20.17 17.96 14.83
CA ALA A 299 -19.59 16.76 15.42
C ALA A 299 -18.44 16.23 14.55
N PHE A 300 -17.49 15.53 15.16
CA PHE A 300 -16.44 14.82 14.44
C PHE A 300 -16.14 13.50 15.13
N GLU A 301 -15.55 12.58 14.40
CA GLU A 301 -15.07 11.30 14.91
C GLU A 301 -13.60 11.10 14.54
N LEU A 302 -12.78 10.67 15.51
CA LEU A 302 -11.42 10.20 15.27
C LEU A 302 -11.42 8.67 15.29
N LEU A 303 -11.20 8.06 14.13
CA LEU A 303 -11.13 6.60 14.01
C LEU A 303 -9.88 6.02 14.72
N PRO A 304 -9.87 4.72 15.06
CA PRO A 304 -8.74 4.08 15.71
C PRO A 304 -7.41 4.34 15.00
N ARG A 305 -6.40 4.69 15.78
CA ARG A 305 -5.08 5.08 15.26
C ARG A 305 -4.31 3.88 14.71
N ASP A 306 -3.89 3.96 13.44
CA ASP A 306 -2.82 3.14 12.88
C ASP A 306 -1.45 3.72 13.26
N ALA A 307 -0.49 2.84 13.55
CA ALA A 307 0.84 3.26 14.00
C ALA A 307 1.62 4.10 12.96
N VAL A 308 1.38 3.87 11.67
CA VAL A 308 2.05 4.54 10.55
C VAL A 308 1.18 5.68 10.02
N PHE A 309 -0.08 5.40 9.70
CA PHE A 309 -0.96 6.34 9.00
C PHE A 309 -1.73 7.28 9.92
N GLY A 310 -1.78 7.00 11.22
CA GLY A 310 -2.48 7.83 12.19
C GLY A 310 -3.97 7.52 12.26
N SER A 311 -4.79 8.54 12.51
CA SER A 311 -6.24 8.43 12.65
C SER A 311 -6.93 9.22 11.55
N ALA A 312 -7.97 8.64 10.96
CA ALA A 312 -8.90 9.38 10.12
C ALA A 312 -9.78 10.29 10.99
N LEU A 313 -9.81 11.58 10.66
CA LEU A 313 -10.75 12.54 11.22
C LEU A 313 -11.94 12.64 10.27
N VAL A 314 -13.10 12.17 10.71
CA VAL A 314 -14.35 12.15 9.94
C VAL A 314 -15.24 13.28 10.41
N VAL A 315 -15.60 14.19 9.50
CA VAL A 315 -16.50 15.31 9.76
C VAL A 315 -17.74 15.18 8.88
N PRO A 316 -18.94 14.99 9.45
CA PRO A 316 -20.19 14.98 8.70
C PRO A 316 -20.45 16.32 8.02
N ILE A 317 -20.90 16.28 6.77
CA ILE A 317 -21.22 17.45 5.94
C ILE A 317 -22.57 17.29 5.24
N THR A 318 -22.99 18.32 4.51
CA THR A 318 -24.07 18.22 3.52
C THR A 318 -23.51 18.35 2.10
N ARG A 319 -24.27 18.00 1.06
CA ARG A 319 -23.84 18.23 -0.35
C ARG A 319 -23.62 19.71 -0.68
N ALA A 320 -24.29 20.61 0.05
CA ALA A 320 -24.14 22.04 -0.14
C ALA A 320 -22.92 22.61 0.58
N SER A 321 -22.30 21.84 1.48
CA SER A 321 -21.17 22.30 2.27
C SER A 321 -19.93 22.55 1.43
N ARG A 322 -19.17 23.59 1.79
CA ARG A 322 -18.00 24.05 1.02
C ARG A 322 -16.76 24.26 1.89
N LYS A 323 -16.94 24.38 3.20
CA LYS A 323 -15.84 24.62 4.13
C LYS A 323 -15.87 23.68 5.31
N VAL A 324 -14.70 23.15 5.67
CA VAL A 324 -14.50 22.44 6.95
C VAL A 324 -13.34 23.09 7.69
N LYS A 325 -13.57 23.45 8.95
CA LYS A 325 -12.55 24.05 9.82
C LYS A 325 -12.33 23.16 11.02
N VAL A 326 -11.07 22.91 11.33
CA VAL A 326 -10.67 22.11 12.50
C VAL A 326 -9.83 22.97 13.43
N ALA A 327 -10.26 23.11 14.68
CA ALA A 327 -9.46 23.67 15.76
C ALA A 327 -8.64 22.55 16.41
N TYR A 328 -7.34 22.74 16.52
CA TYR A 328 -6.43 21.69 16.96
C TYR A 328 -5.18 22.24 17.65
N ALA A 329 -4.48 21.34 18.33
CA ALA A 329 -3.13 21.56 18.79
C ALA A 329 -2.24 20.34 18.48
N THR A 330 -0.99 20.60 18.12
CA THR A 330 0.03 19.55 17.98
C THR A 330 0.42 19.01 19.36
N THR A 331 1.01 17.82 19.41
CA THR A 331 1.51 17.23 20.65
C THR A 331 3.01 17.01 20.58
N ALA A 332 3.64 16.72 21.72
CA ALA A 332 5.06 16.37 21.78
C ALA A 332 5.43 15.11 20.95
N ALA A 333 4.42 14.32 20.53
CA ALA A 333 4.60 13.16 19.65
C ALA A 333 4.50 13.51 18.15
N SER A 334 4.38 14.79 17.79
CA SER A 334 4.39 15.22 16.39
C SER A 334 5.68 14.76 15.71
N SER A 335 5.51 14.06 14.59
CA SER A 335 6.63 13.53 13.81
C SER A 335 7.18 14.51 12.77
N GLY A 336 6.40 15.54 12.43
CA GLY A 336 6.74 16.54 11.40
C GLY A 336 7.27 17.85 11.96
N LEU A 337 7.43 17.98 13.29
CA LEU A 337 8.01 19.15 13.95
C LEU A 337 9.32 18.81 14.62
N GLN A 338 10.29 19.72 14.52
CA GLN A 338 11.47 19.71 15.35
C GLN A 338 11.62 21.02 16.12
N TRP A 339 11.46 20.91 17.44
CA TRP A 339 11.75 21.97 18.39
C TRP A 339 13.18 21.84 18.89
N LEU A 340 13.95 22.91 18.78
CA LEU A 340 15.33 22.98 19.25
C LEU A 340 15.42 23.99 20.40
N PRO A 341 15.92 23.58 21.58
CA PRO A 341 16.27 24.53 22.60
C PRO A 341 17.48 25.35 22.13
N LYS A 342 17.67 26.53 22.73
CA LYS A 342 18.71 27.47 22.30
C LYS A 342 20.11 26.84 22.26
N GLU A 343 20.43 25.90 23.14
CA GLU A 343 21.75 25.27 23.20
C GLU A 343 22.11 24.49 21.92
N LEU A 344 21.11 24.13 21.11
CA LEU A 344 21.27 23.42 19.83
C LEU A 344 21.25 24.32 18.61
N THR A 345 21.07 25.63 18.80
CA THR A 345 21.17 26.63 17.72
C THR A 345 22.61 27.12 17.61
N ALA A 346 23.02 27.56 16.43
CA ALA A 346 24.39 28.01 16.16
C ALA A 346 24.79 29.18 17.06
N ASP A 347 23.89 30.14 17.27
CA ASP A 347 24.15 31.34 18.09
C ASP A 347 23.96 31.08 19.59
N LYS A 348 23.29 29.99 19.97
CA LYS A 348 22.97 29.61 21.35
C LYS A 348 22.10 30.61 22.13
N THR A 349 21.46 31.55 21.44
CA THR A 349 20.73 32.66 22.09
C THR A 349 19.24 32.39 22.23
N HIS A 350 18.60 31.78 21.22
CA HIS A 350 17.15 31.59 21.13
C HIS A 350 16.82 30.18 20.63
N PRO A 351 15.63 29.63 20.97
CA PRO A 351 15.17 28.37 20.42
C PRO A 351 14.83 28.49 18.93
N TYR A 352 14.61 27.35 18.30
CA TYR A 352 14.31 27.24 16.86
C TYR A 352 13.23 26.17 16.63
N LEU A 353 12.37 26.39 15.64
CA LEU A 353 11.40 25.44 15.15
C LEU A 353 11.58 25.27 13.64
N PHE A 354 11.54 24.04 13.15
CA PHE A 354 11.24 23.79 11.75
C PHE A 354 10.35 22.56 11.56
N THR A 355 9.71 22.48 10.39
CA THR A 355 8.93 21.31 9.99
C THR A 355 9.66 20.43 8.99
N GLN A 356 9.22 19.18 8.88
CA GLN A 356 9.56 18.27 7.80
C GLN A 356 8.35 17.39 7.51
N CYS A 357 7.62 17.68 6.43
CA CYS A 357 6.34 17.05 6.16
C CYS A 357 6.43 15.84 5.21
N GLN A 358 7.44 15.77 4.33
CA GLN A 358 7.65 14.62 3.46
C GLN A 358 8.05 13.37 4.27
N ALA A 359 7.43 12.20 4.09
CA ALA A 359 6.38 11.88 3.11
C ALA A 359 4.94 12.10 3.61
N ILE A 360 4.63 11.72 4.85
CA ILE A 360 3.25 11.72 5.39
C ILE A 360 3.21 12.29 6.81
N HIS A 361 3.99 13.34 7.06
CA HIS A 361 4.11 13.96 8.37
C HIS A 361 3.34 15.27 8.48
N ALA A 362 2.78 15.80 7.38
CA ALA A 362 1.90 16.97 7.41
C ALA A 362 0.71 16.72 8.34
N ARG A 363 0.14 15.51 8.33
CA ARG A 363 -0.93 15.06 9.25
C ARG A 363 -0.58 15.14 10.75
N SER A 364 0.71 15.27 11.10
CA SER A 364 1.17 15.47 12.49
C SER A 364 1.46 16.93 12.83
N VAL A 365 1.35 17.82 11.85
CA VAL A 365 1.51 19.28 11.96
C VAL A 365 0.15 19.97 11.87
N VAL A 366 -0.70 19.52 10.95
CA VAL A 366 -2.03 20.06 10.65
C VAL A 366 -2.95 18.92 10.18
N PRO A 367 -4.25 18.89 10.55
CA PRO A 367 -5.20 17.93 9.96
C PRO A 367 -5.29 18.19 8.45
N ALA A 368 -4.99 17.22 7.59
CA ALA A 368 -4.83 17.48 6.16
C ALA A 368 -5.24 16.29 5.28
N PRO A 369 -5.60 16.50 3.99
CA PRO A 369 -5.58 15.42 3.01
C PRO A 369 -4.13 15.07 2.69
N ASP A 370 -3.50 14.24 3.53
CA ASP A 370 -2.05 14.06 3.57
C ASP A 370 -1.55 13.02 2.55
N THR A 371 -1.73 13.38 1.28
CA THR A 371 -1.31 12.61 0.11
C THR A 371 -0.85 13.57 -0.98
N PRO A 372 0.16 13.21 -1.79
CA PRO A 372 0.60 14.05 -2.89
C PRO A 372 -0.45 14.18 -4.01
N SER A 373 -1.52 13.37 -3.99
CA SER A 373 -2.67 13.48 -4.91
C SER A 373 -3.51 14.75 -4.70
N ALA A 374 -3.55 15.32 -3.50
CA ALA A 374 -4.33 16.52 -3.20
C ALA A 374 -3.42 17.74 -3.28
N LYS A 375 -3.72 18.69 -4.17
CA LYS A 375 -3.05 20.00 -4.23
C LYS A 375 -4.03 21.12 -3.93
N PHE A 376 -3.62 22.08 -3.11
CA PHE A 376 -4.41 23.24 -2.72
C PHE A 376 -3.52 24.48 -2.59
N THR A 377 -4.08 25.66 -2.81
CA THR A 377 -3.43 26.92 -2.41
C THR A 377 -3.53 27.09 -0.89
N TYR A 378 -2.72 27.97 -0.29
CA TYR A 378 -2.92 28.27 1.12
C TYR A 378 -2.59 29.71 1.49
N THR A 379 -3.34 30.23 2.45
CA THR A 379 -3.05 31.45 3.20
C THR A 379 -2.74 31.06 4.62
N ALA A 380 -1.72 31.67 5.22
CA ALA A 380 -1.38 31.40 6.61
C ALA A 380 -1.19 32.70 7.40
N HIS A 381 -1.76 32.72 8.60
CA HIS A 381 -1.52 33.75 9.59
C HIS A 381 -0.86 33.12 10.80
N VAL A 382 0.40 33.48 11.04
CA VAL A 382 1.23 32.86 12.06
C VAL A 382 1.54 33.85 13.16
N THR A 383 1.07 33.52 14.37
CA THR A 383 1.39 34.26 15.59
C THR A 383 2.66 33.68 16.21
N ALA A 384 3.68 34.51 16.41
CA ALA A 384 4.92 34.10 17.06
C ALA A 384 5.51 35.27 17.86
N PRO A 385 6.40 35.02 18.84
CA PRO A 385 7.09 36.10 19.55
C PRO A 385 7.83 37.07 18.62
N ALA A 386 7.87 38.36 18.97
CA ALA A 386 8.51 39.41 18.15
C ALA A 386 10.00 39.13 17.83
N TRP A 387 10.70 38.45 18.73
CA TRP A 387 12.10 38.03 18.53
C TRP A 387 12.28 36.96 17.45
N ALA A 388 11.22 36.25 17.04
CA ALA A 388 11.28 35.21 16.02
C ALA A 388 10.96 35.79 14.64
N THR A 389 11.83 35.50 13.67
CA THR A 389 11.51 35.59 12.24
C THR A 389 10.80 34.30 11.85
N VAL A 390 9.63 34.41 11.20
CA VAL A 390 8.83 33.27 10.74
C VAL A 390 8.92 33.21 9.21
N LEU A 391 9.15 32.01 8.68
CA LEU A 391 9.25 31.72 7.25
C LEU A 391 8.38 30.50 6.92
N LEU A 392 7.65 30.56 5.80
CA LEU A 392 6.82 29.46 5.31
C LEU A 392 7.16 29.14 3.84
N SER A 393 6.70 28.00 3.35
CA SER A 393 6.70 27.67 1.91
C SER A 393 5.68 28.51 1.10
N ALA A 394 5.71 29.83 1.28
CA ALA A 394 4.77 30.82 0.77
C ALA A 394 5.42 32.22 0.73
N ILE A 395 4.81 33.13 -0.02
CA ILE A 395 5.25 34.53 -0.11
C ILE A 395 4.64 35.32 1.05
N ALA A 396 5.50 36.00 1.82
CA ALA A 396 5.06 36.92 2.88
C ALA A 396 4.16 38.03 2.30
N GLN A 397 3.20 38.50 3.09
CA GLN A 397 2.29 39.58 2.72
C GLN A 397 2.54 40.88 3.49
N ASP A 398 3.46 40.86 4.47
CA ASP A 398 3.77 42.01 5.32
C ASP A 398 4.66 43.04 4.56
N GLU A 399 4.46 44.33 4.83
CA GLU A 399 5.12 45.46 4.13
C GLU A 399 6.61 45.60 4.51
N GLY A 400 7.50 45.51 3.53
CA GLY A 400 8.79 46.23 3.56
C GLY A 400 8.59 47.67 3.10
N THR A 401 9.42 48.61 3.56
CA THR A 401 9.36 50.08 3.30
C THR A 401 9.49 50.52 1.82
N SER A 402 9.32 49.63 0.85
CA SER A 402 9.40 49.95 -0.58
C SER A 402 8.87 48.79 -1.44
N GLY A 403 7.57 48.49 -1.39
CA GLY A 403 6.88 47.63 -2.37
C GLY A 403 7.32 46.16 -2.48
N ASP A 404 8.35 45.75 -1.73
CA ASP A 404 8.91 44.40 -1.72
C ASP A 404 8.32 43.66 -0.49
N LYS A 405 7.40 42.73 -0.75
CA LYS A 405 6.75 41.93 0.29
C LYS A 405 7.78 40.95 0.87
N GLN A 406 8.20 41.17 2.11
CA GLN A 406 9.26 40.37 2.74
C GLN A 406 8.82 39.85 4.11
N PRO A 407 9.34 38.70 4.56
CA PRO A 407 9.12 38.24 5.92
C PRO A 407 9.63 39.27 6.93
N ARG A 408 8.81 39.53 7.97
CA ARG A 408 9.20 40.39 9.08
C ARG A 408 10.45 39.82 9.76
N GLN A 409 11.50 40.63 9.85
CA GLN A 409 12.68 40.27 10.62
C GLN A 409 12.45 40.45 12.12
N ALA A 410 13.09 39.59 12.91
CA ALA A 410 13.18 39.71 14.35
C ALA A 410 13.62 41.12 14.79
N THR A 411 12.88 41.73 15.72
CA THR A 411 13.26 43.01 16.33
C THR A 411 14.27 42.77 17.47
N GLY A 412 15.15 43.75 17.72
CA GLY A 412 16.13 43.66 18.80
C GLY A 412 15.47 43.77 20.18
N GLY A 413 15.49 42.68 20.96
CA GLY A 413 15.03 42.64 22.35
C GLY A 413 14.49 41.27 22.73
N GLY A 414 14.50 40.93 24.03
CA GLY A 414 13.81 39.73 24.57
C GLY A 414 12.29 39.88 24.59
N ASP A 415 11.73 40.65 23.65
CA ASP A 415 10.31 40.97 23.60
C ASP A 415 9.52 39.74 23.17
N SER A 416 8.78 39.19 24.14
CA SER A 416 7.89 38.03 23.96
C SER A 416 6.52 38.43 23.42
N THR A 417 6.28 39.72 23.13
CA THR A 417 5.02 40.20 22.54
C THR A 417 4.72 39.42 21.25
N PRO A 418 3.56 38.74 21.17
CA PRO A 418 3.18 38.01 19.97
C PRO A 418 2.91 38.97 18.81
N VAL A 419 3.44 38.64 17.63
CA VAL A 419 3.23 39.34 16.37
C VAL A 419 2.67 38.36 15.36
N VAL A 420 1.71 38.81 14.54
CA VAL A 420 1.14 38.02 13.46
C VAL A 420 1.86 38.34 12.16
N SER A 421 2.31 37.32 11.44
CA SER A 421 2.82 37.43 10.07
C SER A 421 1.94 36.68 9.09
N SER A 422 1.69 37.27 7.93
CA SER A 422 0.78 36.73 6.93
C SER A 422 1.52 36.23 5.69
N PHE A 423 1.10 35.09 5.15
CA PHE A 423 1.73 34.44 3.98
C PHE A 423 0.68 33.93 3.00
N ARG A 424 1.02 33.90 1.71
CA ARG A 424 0.19 33.34 0.64
C ARG A 424 1.03 32.46 -0.29
N GLN A 425 0.57 31.23 -0.51
CA GLN A 425 1.02 30.36 -1.59
C GLN A 425 -0.07 30.31 -2.65
N GLU A 426 0.17 30.99 -3.77
CA GLU A 426 -0.79 31.11 -4.87
C GLU A 426 -0.78 29.91 -5.81
N VAL A 427 0.31 29.14 -5.85
CA VAL A 427 0.41 27.95 -6.69
C VAL A 427 -0.05 26.74 -5.86
N PRO A 428 -1.00 25.91 -6.35
CA PRO A 428 -1.45 24.75 -5.60
C PRO A 428 -0.33 23.76 -5.30
N ILE A 429 -0.18 23.39 -4.03
CA ILE A 429 0.84 22.44 -3.55
C ILE A 429 0.22 21.27 -2.79
N PRO A 430 0.85 20.08 -2.82
CA PRO A 430 0.53 19.01 -1.90
C PRO A 430 0.95 19.33 -0.45
N SER A 431 0.26 18.72 0.50
CA SER A 431 0.45 18.92 1.95
C SER A 431 1.87 18.61 2.45
N TYR A 432 2.60 17.69 1.81
CA TYR A 432 3.99 17.37 2.17
C TYR A 432 4.97 18.55 1.95
N LEU A 433 4.58 19.57 1.18
CA LEU A 433 5.35 20.78 0.92
C LEU A 433 4.97 21.96 1.83
N LEU A 434 4.05 21.75 2.79
CA LEU A 434 3.82 22.72 3.85
C LEU A 434 5.07 22.80 4.75
N ALA A 435 5.63 23.99 4.88
CA ALA A 435 6.85 24.22 5.63
C ALA A 435 6.72 25.41 6.57
N VAL A 436 7.27 25.30 7.78
CA VAL A 436 7.48 26.42 8.70
C VAL A 436 8.91 26.35 9.22
N ALA A 437 9.60 27.48 9.24
CA ALA A 437 10.81 27.70 10.01
C ALA A 437 10.65 28.97 10.86
N ALA A 438 10.93 28.88 12.15
CA ALA A 438 10.83 30.00 13.06
C ALA A 438 12.01 30.03 14.03
N GLY A 439 12.68 31.17 14.13
CA GLY A 439 13.83 31.35 14.99
C GLY A 439 14.45 32.72 14.81
N ARG A 440 15.63 32.93 15.40
CA ARG A 440 16.37 34.18 15.20
C ARG A 440 17.14 34.12 13.89
N LEU A 441 16.50 34.56 12.82
CA LEU A 441 17.02 34.48 11.45
C LEU A 441 17.37 35.86 10.89
N ALA A 442 18.53 35.93 10.24
CA ALA A 442 18.96 37.01 9.37
C ALA A 442 18.94 36.55 7.92
N SER A 443 19.02 37.49 6.98
CA SER A 443 19.03 37.18 5.55
C SER A 443 20.08 37.93 4.75
N ALA A 444 20.48 37.36 3.62
CA ALA A 444 21.29 38.00 2.59
C ALA A 444 20.75 37.65 1.19
N GLU A 445 20.66 38.65 0.30
CA GLU A 445 20.31 38.40 -1.11
C GLU A 445 21.41 37.60 -1.81
N LEU A 446 20.99 36.65 -2.65
CA LEU A 446 21.85 35.87 -3.53
C LEU A 446 21.71 36.29 -4.99
N GLY A 447 20.59 36.93 -5.34
CA GLY A 447 20.27 37.35 -6.69
C GLY A 447 18.99 38.19 -6.75
N PRO A 448 18.43 38.43 -7.94
CA PRO A 448 17.26 39.29 -8.13
C PRO A 448 15.96 38.72 -7.53
N ARG A 449 15.91 37.40 -7.29
CA ARG A 449 14.71 36.68 -6.82
C ARG A 449 15.07 35.54 -5.87
N SER A 450 16.25 35.58 -5.27
CA SER A 450 16.72 34.54 -4.36
C SER A 450 17.50 35.14 -3.20
N ARG A 451 17.25 34.61 -2.01
CA ARG A 451 17.87 35.03 -0.74
C ARG A 451 18.16 33.81 0.11
N VAL A 452 19.18 33.90 0.95
CA VAL A 452 19.41 32.92 2.01
C VAL A 452 19.03 33.49 3.36
N TRP A 453 18.36 32.66 4.17
CA TRP A 453 18.06 32.86 5.57
C TRP A 453 18.89 31.90 6.41
N ALA A 454 19.45 32.39 7.51
CA ALA A 454 20.15 31.56 8.48
C ALA A 454 20.23 32.28 9.83
N GLU A 455 20.76 31.62 10.85
CA GLU A 455 21.15 32.31 12.08
C GLU A 455 22.20 33.41 11.78
N PRO A 456 22.20 34.54 12.51
CA PRO A 456 23.11 35.66 12.28
C PRO A 456 24.59 35.30 12.11
N SER A 457 25.14 34.36 12.88
CA SER A 457 26.54 33.93 12.71
C SER A 457 26.81 33.07 11.47
N VAL A 458 25.75 32.55 10.83
CA VAL A 458 25.81 31.60 9.71
C VAL A 458 25.49 32.26 8.37
N VAL A 459 24.65 33.29 8.35
CA VAL A 459 24.09 33.88 7.10
C VAL A 459 25.17 34.31 6.10
N GLY A 460 26.29 34.88 6.56
CA GLY A 460 27.38 35.27 5.68
C GLY A 460 28.09 34.09 5.01
N LYS A 461 28.26 32.98 5.73
CA LYS A 461 28.84 31.74 5.19
C LYS A 461 27.88 31.11 4.18
N ALA A 462 26.59 31.06 4.52
CA ALA A 462 25.56 30.54 3.64
C ALA A 462 25.43 31.37 2.35
N ALA A 463 25.54 32.70 2.46
CA ALA A 463 25.53 33.59 1.29
C ALA A 463 26.73 33.35 0.36
N HIS A 464 27.92 33.18 0.94
CA HIS A 464 29.11 32.84 0.17
C HIS A 464 28.98 31.47 -0.52
N GLU A 465 28.43 30.47 0.19
CA GLU A 465 28.31 29.11 -0.31
C GLU A 465 27.31 29.00 -1.48
N PHE A 466 26.17 29.69 -1.37
CA PHE A 466 25.03 29.55 -2.29
C PHE A 466 24.91 30.67 -3.32
N ALA A 467 25.97 31.46 -3.52
CA ALA A 467 25.97 32.61 -4.43
C ALA A 467 25.63 32.28 -5.90
N GLN A 468 25.67 31.01 -6.31
CA GLN A 468 25.37 30.56 -7.68
C GLN A 468 23.87 30.24 -7.92
N THR A 469 23.02 30.48 -6.93
CA THR A 469 21.59 30.12 -6.96
C THR A 469 20.85 30.70 -8.18
N GLU A 470 21.05 31.99 -8.50
CA GLU A 470 20.38 32.59 -9.68
C GLU A 470 20.87 31.98 -11.00
N GLU A 471 22.17 31.67 -11.12
CA GLU A 471 22.71 31.03 -12.31
C GLU A 471 22.05 29.66 -12.52
N PHE A 472 21.87 28.89 -11.46
CA PHE A 472 21.17 27.60 -11.51
C PHE A 472 19.69 27.76 -11.88
N LEU A 473 18.98 28.75 -11.32
CA LEU A 473 17.59 29.03 -11.66
C LEU A 473 17.42 29.41 -13.14
N ALA A 474 18.22 30.35 -13.64
CA ALA A 474 18.18 30.78 -15.03
C ALA A 474 18.50 29.61 -15.98
N HIS A 475 19.44 28.75 -15.60
CA HIS A 475 19.76 27.55 -16.37
C HIS A 475 18.60 26.55 -16.37
N ALA A 476 17.98 26.29 -15.21
CA ALA A 476 16.82 25.41 -15.09
C ALA A 476 15.63 25.91 -15.93
N GLU A 477 15.34 27.21 -15.92
CA GLU A 477 14.32 27.83 -16.79
C GLU A 477 14.63 27.64 -18.28
N ALA A 478 15.88 27.86 -18.68
CA ALA A 478 16.30 27.70 -20.07
C ALA A 478 16.16 26.25 -20.56
N ILE A 479 16.55 25.28 -19.71
CA ILE A 479 16.45 23.84 -20.00
C ILE A 479 14.99 23.39 -20.13
N THR A 480 14.18 23.77 -19.14
CA THR A 480 12.77 23.33 -19.07
C THR A 480 11.90 24.09 -20.06
N ALA A 481 12.36 25.26 -20.53
CA ALA A 481 11.57 26.25 -21.27
C ALA A 481 10.22 26.55 -20.57
N GLN A 482 10.22 26.49 -19.25
CA GLN A 482 9.09 26.77 -18.39
C GLN A 482 9.57 27.76 -17.32
N PRO A 483 9.01 28.99 -17.28
CA PRO A 483 9.37 29.97 -16.26
C PRO A 483 9.19 29.42 -14.84
N TYR A 484 10.03 29.88 -13.93
CA TYR A 484 9.89 29.64 -12.51
C TYR A 484 8.64 30.37 -11.99
N VAL A 485 7.63 29.61 -11.56
CA VAL A 485 6.28 30.14 -11.25
C VAL A 485 6.07 30.55 -9.78
N TRP A 486 7.06 30.33 -8.91
CA TRP A 486 6.90 30.45 -7.46
C TRP A 486 7.34 31.81 -6.90
N THR A 487 7.49 32.82 -7.77
CA THR A 487 7.89 34.20 -7.44
C THR A 487 9.32 34.35 -6.93
N ARG A 488 9.65 33.84 -5.74
CA ARG A 488 10.99 33.84 -5.15
C ARG A 488 11.51 32.41 -4.95
N TYR A 489 12.83 32.25 -4.94
CA TYR A 489 13.52 31.02 -4.53
C TYR A 489 14.45 31.36 -3.38
N ASP A 490 13.93 31.33 -2.16
CA ASP A 490 14.74 31.54 -0.97
C ASP A 490 15.25 30.20 -0.41
N LEU A 491 16.40 30.25 0.26
CA LEU A 491 17.04 29.14 0.95
C LEU A 491 17.00 29.39 2.47
N VAL A 492 16.83 28.34 3.27
CA VAL A 492 17.00 28.40 4.73
C VAL A 492 18.08 27.41 5.12
N CYS A 493 19.22 27.92 5.56
CA CYS A 493 20.26 27.10 6.18
C CYS A 493 19.83 26.76 7.60
N LEU A 494 19.29 25.56 7.77
CA LEU A 494 18.77 25.09 9.05
C LEU A 494 19.88 24.82 10.08
N PRO A 495 19.53 24.66 11.37
CA PRO A 495 20.48 24.20 12.38
C PRO A 495 21.03 22.81 12.08
N PRO A 496 22.19 22.42 12.66
CA PRO A 496 22.88 21.18 12.30
C PRO A 496 22.12 19.88 12.58
N SER A 497 21.05 19.93 13.37
CA SER A 497 20.19 18.79 13.67
C SER A 497 19.30 18.36 12.49
N PHE A 498 19.22 19.15 11.41
CA PHE A 498 18.46 18.82 10.21
C PHE A 498 18.92 17.48 9.61
N PRO A 499 18.03 16.48 9.46
CA PRO A 499 18.44 15.10 9.19
C PRO A 499 18.76 14.78 7.72
N TYR A 500 18.41 15.68 6.77
CA TYR A 500 18.51 15.47 5.32
C TYR A 500 19.56 16.38 4.65
N GLY A 501 19.67 16.28 3.31
CA GLY A 501 20.51 17.17 2.49
C GLY A 501 19.80 18.51 2.23
N GLY A 502 18.63 18.45 1.62
CA GLY A 502 17.69 19.55 1.49
C GLY A 502 16.25 19.07 1.55
N MET A 503 15.32 20.01 1.40
CA MET A 503 13.89 19.77 1.19
C MET A 503 13.33 20.88 0.31
N GLU A 504 12.65 20.49 -0.76
CA GLU A 504 12.21 21.30 -1.90
C GLU A 504 10.99 22.20 -1.62
N ASN A 505 10.81 22.62 -0.37
CA ASN A 505 9.71 23.47 0.07
C ASN A 505 9.57 24.70 -0.87
N PRO A 506 8.41 24.89 -1.54
CA PRO A 506 8.23 25.93 -2.54
C PRO A 506 8.47 27.32 -1.95
N CYS A 507 9.11 28.20 -2.73
CA CYS A 507 9.56 29.52 -2.30
C CYS A 507 10.66 29.55 -1.23
N LEU A 508 10.90 28.46 -0.48
CA LEU A 508 11.70 28.45 0.73
C LEU A 508 12.40 27.09 0.96
N THR A 509 13.36 26.74 0.12
CA THR A 509 14.09 25.46 0.20
C THR A 509 14.88 25.36 1.50
N PHE A 510 14.73 24.25 2.23
CA PHE A 510 15.54 23.99 3.41
C PHE A 510 16.84 23.29 3.01
N VAL A 511 17.98 23.71 3.57
CA VAL A 511 19.29 23.11 3.31
C VAL A 511 20.05 22.85 4.61
N THR A 512 20.84 21.79 4.61
CA THR A 512 21.72 21.43 5.74
C THR A 512 22.92 22.36 5.84
N PRO A 513 23.38 22.74 7.05
CA PRO A 513 24.61 23.50 7.21
C PRO A 513 25.85 22.67 6.86
N THR A 514 25.71 21.35 6.63
CA THR A 514 26.81 20.52 6.14
C THR A 514 27.21 20.81 4.69
N LEU A 515 26.44 21.63 3.97
CA LEU A 515 26.81 22.15 2.64
C LEU A 515 27.81 23.32 2.73
N LEU A 516 27.99 23.93 3.89
CA LEU A 516 28.88 25.09 4.10
C LEU A 516 30.35 24.66 4.15
N ALA A 517 30.87 24.19 3.02
CA ALA A 517 32.25 23.71 2.88
C ALA A 517 33.28 24.86 2.81
N GLY A 518 32.84 26.07 2.45
CA GLY A 518 33.65 27.27 2.28
C GLY A 518 34.16 27.49 0.84
N ASP A 519 33.97 26.49 -0.03
CA ASP A 519 34.49 26.45 -1.39
C ASP A 519 33.42 26.14 -2.45
N ARG A 520 32.14 26.05 -2.05
CA ARG A 520 30.97 25.75 -2.90
C ARG A 520 30.96 24.34 -3.48
N SER A 521 31.84 23.45 -3.02
CA SER A 521 31.98 22.10 -3.57
C SER A 521 30.76 21.19 -3.36
N LEU A 522 29.82 21.59 -2.49
CA LEU A 522 28.57 20.89 -2.19
C LEU A 522 27.32 21.72 -2.55
N ALA A 523 27.49 22.81 -3.33
CA ALA A 523 26.38 23.67 -3.75
C ALA A 523 25.48 23.02 -4.82
N ASP A 524 25.91 21.89 -5.41
CA ASP A 524 25.12 21.10 -6.36
C ASP A 524 23.81 20.57 -5.77
N VAL A 525 23.76 20.35 -4.45
CA VAL A 525 22.51 20.05 -3.74
C VAL A 525 21.47 21.16 -3.96
N VAL A 526 21.87 22.43 -4.03
CA VAL A 526 20.93 23.53 -4.33
C VAL A 526 20.36 23.38 -5.75
N ALA A 527 21.15 22.91 -6.72
CA ALA A 527 20.65 22.66 -8.08
C ALA A 527 19.60 21.52 -8.10
N HIS A 528 19.79 20.50 -7.27
CA HIS A 528 18.80 19.42 -7.08
C HIS A 528 17.47 19.99 -6.54
N GLU A 529 17.52 20.79 -5.47
CA GLU A 529 16.31 21.38 -4.90
C GLU A 529 15.64 22.39 -5.86
N ILE A 530 16.42 23.14 -6.65
CA ILE A 530 15.90 24.00 -7.71
C ILE A 530 15.10 23.17 -8.73
N ALA A 531 15.64 22.02 -9.16
CA ALA A 531 15.00 21.18 -10.16
C ALA A 531 13.60 20.67 -9.70
N HIS A 532 13.44 20.38 -8.41
CA HIS A 532 12.14 20.02 -7.84
C HIS A 532 11.04 21.07 -8.04
N SER A 533 11.40 22.35 -8.22
CA SER A 533 10.45 23.43 -8.58
C SER A 533 9.63 23.11 -9.83
N TRP A 534 10.11 22.20 -10.68
CA TRP A 534 9.36 21.60 -11.78
C TRP A 534 9.00 20.12 -11.52
N THR A 535 9.98 19.31 -11.11
CA THR A 535 9.83 17.84 -10.98
C THR A 535 9.65 17.44 -9.51
N GLY A 536 8.43 17.50 -9.03
CA GLY A 536 8.05 17.23 -7.64
C GLY A 536 7.02 18.24 -7.17
N ASN A 537 7.30 19.54 -7.33
CA ASN A 537 6.41 20.62 -6.90
C ASN A 537 5.34 20.91 -7.96
N LEU A 538 5.76 21.14 -9.21
CA LEU A 538 4.85 21.47 -10.31
C LEU A 538 4.17 20.22 -10.86
N VAL A 539 4.96 19.19 -11.20
CA VAL A 539 4.52 17.85 -11.57
C VAL A 539 4.84 16.92 -10.40
N THR A 540 3.83 16.30 -9.79
CA THR A 540 4.01 15.53 -8.55
C THR A 540 3.62 14.08 -8.74
N ASN A 541 4.34 13.13 -8.15
CA ASN A 541 3.90 11.75 -8.04
C ASN A 541 2.49 11.64 -7.43
N ARG A 542 1.59 10.85 -8.02
CA ARG A 542 0.22 10.69 -7.48
C ARG A 542 0.21 9.99 -6.12
N SER A 543 1.07 9.00 -5.95
CA SER A 543 1.25 8.24 -4.72
C SER A 543 2.74 8.05 -4.43
N TRP A 544 3.08 7.70 -3.19
CA TRP A 544 4.47 7.37 -2.83
C TRP A 544 5.02 6.11 -3.54
N ARG A 545 4.18 5.33 -4.24
CA ARG A 545 4.65 4.24 -5.12
C ARG A 545 5.33 4.76 -6.37
N ASP A 546 4.93 5.96 -6.81
CA ASP A 546 5.43 6.64 -8.00
C ASP A 546 6.52 7.67 -7.67
N PHE A 547 7.11 7.60 -6.46
CA PHE A 547 8.08 8.58 -5.98
C PHE A 547 9.30 8.76 -6.91
N TRP A 548 9.64 7.74 -7.69
CA TRP A 548 10.69 7.82 -8.71
C TRP A 548 10.42 8.89 -9.78
N LEU A 549 9.16 9.28 -10.01
CA LEU A 549 8.82 10.37 -10.93
C LEU A 549 9.25 11.74 -10.40
N ASN A 550 9.34 11.93 -9.08
CA ASN A 550 9.95 13.12 -8.53
C ASN A 550 11.48 12.98 -8.64
N GLU A 551 12.06 12.05 -7.88
CA GLU A 551 13.51 11.93 -7.72
C GLU A 551 14.24 11.62 -9.03
N GLY A 552 13.74 10.68 -9.83
CA GLY A 552 14.38 10.27 -11.08
C GLY A 552 14.45 11.40 -12.10
N TRP A 553 13.37 12.19 -12.21
CA TRP A 553 13.35 13.36 -13.08
C TRP A 553 14.16 14.53 -12.53
N THR A 554 14.13 14.76 -11.22
CA THR A 554 14.97 15.78 -10.56
C THR A 554 16.44 15.48 -10.76
N MET A 555 16.89 14.25 -10.47
CA MET A 555 18.26 13.80 -10.69
C MET A 555 18.67 13.94 -12.16
N TRP A 556 17.74 13.76 -13.09
CA TRP A 556 18.02 13.90 -14.50
C TRP A 556 18.05 15.37 -14.96
N LEU A 557 17.20 16.25 -14.42
CA LEU A 557 17.23 17.69 -14.68
C LEU A 557 18.48 18.33 -14.06
N GLU A 558 18.84 17.95 -12.83
CA GLU A 558 20.09 18.28 -12.16
C GLU A 558 21.31 17.96 -13.05
N ARG A 559 21.29 16.81 -13.74
CA ARG A 559 22.47 16.28 -14.43
C ARG A 559 22.52 16.47 -15.96
N LYS A 560 21.38 16.55 -16.67
CA LYS A 560 21.33 16.20 -18.12
C LYS A 560 20.29 16.85 -19.07
N ILE A 561 19.65 17.97 -18.74
CA ILE A 561 19.16 18.91 -19.79
C ILE A 561 18.23 18.32 -20.91
N GLN A 562 17.08 17.69 -20.62
CA GLN A 562 15.95 17.62 -21.61
C GLN A 562 14.50 17.62 -21.01
N ALA A 563 14.21 18.30 -19.90
CA ALA A 563 12.89 18.16 -19.20
C ALA A 563 11.69 18.83 -19.90
N ARG A 564 11.94 19.59 -20.97
CA ARG A 564 10.98 20.50 -21.61
C ARG A 564 9.66 19.85 -22.01
N GLN A 565 9.69 18.73 -22.70
CA GLN A 565 8.47 18.14 -23.28
C GLN A 565 7.60 17.47 -22.21
N TYR A 566 8.22 16.85 -21.21
CA TYR A 566 7.55 16.26 -20.07
C TYR A 566 6.85 17.32 -19.20
N ILE A 567 7.56 18.39 -18.83
CA ILE A 567 7.00 19.48 -18.03
C ILE A 567 5.86 20.18 -18.77
N ARG A 568 6.00 20.43 -20.08
CA ARG A 568 4.94 21.03 -20.89
C ARG A 568 3.66 20.21 -20.89
N ALA A 569 3.77 18.89 -20.94
CA ALA A 569 2.63 17.98 -20.96
C ALA A 569 1.90 17.91 -19.61
N PHE A 570 2.63 17.98 -18.49
CA PHE A 570 2.11 17.57 -17.18
C PHE A 570 2.12 18.63 -16.08
N ARG A 571 2.57 19.87 -16.35
CA ARG A 571 2.55 20.96 -15.36
C ARG A 571 1.21 21.05 -14.62
N PHE A 572 1.27 21.23 -13.30
CA PHE A 572 0.12 21.32 -12.38
C PHE A 572 -0.70 20.03 -12.22
N ARG A 573 -0.21 18.88 -12.70
CA ARG A 573 -0.88 17.58 -12.56
C ARG A 573 -0.08 16.62 -11.69
N THR A 574 -0.78 15.60 -11.19
CA THR A 574 -0.15 14.42 -10.60
C THR A 574 -0.04 13.31 -11.63
N LEU A 575 0.95 12.43 -11.48
CA LEU A 575 1.29 11.44 -12.50
C LEU A 575 1.53 10.04 -11.92
N THR A 576 1.20 9.01 -12.70
CA THR A 576 1.55 7.60 -12.43
C THR A 576 2.66 7.12 -13.36
N SER A 577 3.28 5.98 -13.03
CA SER A 577 4.31 5.35 -13.88
C SER A 577 3.79 5.00 -15.28
N GLU A 578 2.52 4.59 -15.37
CA GLU A 578 1.82 4.26 -16.62
C GLU A 578 1.56 5.49 -17.49
N ASP A 579 1.16 6.61 -16.88
CA ASP A 579 0.98 7.89 -17.60
C ASP A 579 2.30 8.36 -18.23
N PHE A 580 3.41 8.22 -17.50
CA PHE A 580 4.74 8.54 -18.03
C PHE A 580 5.09 7.62 -19.20
N ARG A 581 4.89 6.30 -19.07
CA ARG A 581 5.15 5.33 -20.15
C ARG A 581 4.36 5.69 -21.40
N ALA A 582 3.07 5.97 -21.26
CA ALA A 582 2.20 6.34 -22.37
C ALA A 582 2.72 7.60 -23.09
N PHE A 583 3.08 8.64 -22.33
CA PHE A 583 3.71 9.85 -22.90
C PHE A 583 5.05 9.56 -23.57
N PHE A 584 5.90 8.75 -22.96
CA PHE A 584 7.21 8.39 -23.50
C PHE A 584 7.06 7.65 -24.83
N GLU A 585 6.20 6.63 -24.87
CA GLU A 585 5.91 5.87 -26.09
C GLU A 585 5.33 6.79 -27.16
N GLN A 586 4.36 7.65 -26.82
CA GLN A 586 3.77 8.60 -27.76
C GLN A 586 4.82 9.59 -28.30
N TYR A 587 5.58 10.25 -27.43
CA TYR A 587 6.58 11.25 -27.82
C TYR A 587 7.66 10.66 -28.73
N PHE A 588 8.22 9.51 -28.37
CA PHE A 588 9.25 8.86 -29.18
C PHE A 588 8.69 8.20 -30.44
N THR A 589 7.39 7.91 -30.50
CA THR A 589 6.71 7.39 -31.70
C THR A 589 6.34 8.50 -32.68
N GLU A 590 5.78 9.60 -32.19
CA GLU A 590 5.16 10.65 -33.01
C GLU A 590 6.10 11.84 -33.25
N THR A 591 7.02 12.13 -32.32
CA THR A 591 7.92 13.30 -32.42
C THR A 591 9.33 12.94 -32.83
N VAL A 592 9.90 11.86 -32.26
CA VAL A 592 11.32 11.48 -32.50
C VAL A 592 11.47 10.36 -33.54
N ASP A 593 10.39 9.65 -33.86
CA ASP A 593 10.33 8.51 -34.76
C ASP A 593 11.32 7.37 -34.44
N ARG A 594 11.20 6.82 -33.22
CA ARG A 594 12.04 5.74 -32.68
C ARG A 594 11.25 4.46 -32.36
N ARG A 595 10.22 4.15 -33.15
CA ARG A 595 9.31 3.00 -32.96
C ARG A 595 10.02 1.66 -32.75
N ALA A 596 11.06 1.38 -33.56
CA ALA A 596 11.81 0.13 -33.47
C ALA A 596 12.65 0.02 -32.18
N ALA A 597 13.09 1.14 -31.60
CA ALA A 597 13.82 1.15 -30.34
C ALA A 597 12.86 1.02 -29.15
N LEU A 598 11.67 1.63 -29.22
CA LEU A 598 10.63 1.50 -28.20
C LEU A 598 10.19 0.04 -28.01
N ALA A 599 10.05 -0.72 -29.10
CA ALA A 599 9.66 -2.13 -29.05
C ALA A 599 10.68 -3.03 -28.32
N GLN A 600 11.91 -2.56 -28.08
CA GLN A 600 12.96 -3.29 -27.37
C GLN A 600 12.99 -3.00 -25.86
N ILE A 601 12.19 -2.03 -25.39
CA ILE A 601 12.16 -1.67 -23.97
C ILE A 601 11.33 -2.70 -23.21
N ASP A 602 11.98 -3.43 -22.31
CA ASP A 602 11.28 -4.28 -21.33
C ASP A 602 10.78 -3.43 -20.15
N TRP A 603 9.62 -2.82 -20.34
CA TRP A 603 8.99 -1.98 -19.32
C TRP A 603 8.72 -2.71 -18.00
N HIS A 604 8.43 -4.01 -18.06
CA HIS A 604 8.17 -4.79 -16.84
C HIS A 604 9.47 -4.96 -16.04
N ALA A 605 10.59 -5.27 -16.70
CA ALA A 605 11.88 -5.32 -16.03
C ALA A 605 12.28 -3.96 -15.43
N TRP A 606 12.05 -2.85 -16.16
CA TRP A 606 12.37 -1.51 -15.67
C TRP A 606 11.53 -1.05 -14.47
N PHE A 607 10.23 -1.35 -14.46
CA PHE A 607 9.32 -0.86 -13.40
C PHE A 607 9.17 -1.83 -12.21
N HIS A 608 9.31 -3.14 -12.44
CA HIS A 608 8.86 -4.13 -11.46
C HIS A 608 9.91 -5.18 -11.10
N ALA A 609 10.95 -5.38 -11.91
CA ALA A 609 12.00 -6.34 -11.55
C ALA A 609 12.96 -5.74 -10.48
N PRO A 610 13.40 -6.54 -9.51
CA PRO A 610 14.42 -6.11 -8.57
C PRO A 610 15.82 -6.12 -9.22
N GLY A 611 16.76 -5.36 -8.64
CA GLY A 611 18.18 -5.38 -9.05
C GLY A 611 18.60 -4.16 -9.88
N LEU A 612 19.73 -4.27 -10.58
CA LEU A 612 20.20 -3.24 -11.50
C LEU A 612 19.31 -3.19 -12.75
N PRO A 613 19.21 -2.02 -13.42
CA PRO A 613 18.48 -1.93 -14.68
C PRO A 613 18.96 -2.96 -15.72
N PRO A 614 18.06 -3.48 -16.58
CA PRO A 614 18.39 -4.54 -17.54
C PRO A 614 19.38 -4.08 -18.62
N VAL A 615 19.59 -2.77 -18.77
CA VAL A 615 20.54 -2.19 -19.72
C VAL A 615 21.45 -1.21 -18.98
N ALA A 616 22.76 -1.49 -18.99
CA ALA A 616 23.76 -0.59 -18.41
C ALA A 616 23.96 0.64 -19.31
N PRO A 617 23.81 1.87 -18.80
CA PRO A 617 24.10 3.07 -19.56
C PRO A 617 25.59 3.19 -19.89
N ARG A 618 25.91 3.80 -21.03
CA ARG A 618 27.29 4.15 -21.40
C ARG A 618 27.61 5.55 -20.88
N PHE A 619 28.59 5.64 -19.98
CA PHE A 619 29.05 6.91 -19.43
C PHE A 619 30.42 7.28 -19.99
N ASP A 620 30.66 8.58 -20.20
CA ASP A 620 32.03 9.08 -20.38
C ASP A 620 32.79 8.92 -19.06
N THR A 621 33.93 8.23 -19.11
CA THR A 621 34.75 7.93 -17.93
C THR A 621 36.00 8.78 -17.86
N THR A 622 36.13 9.84 -18.67
CA THR A 622 37.37 10.63 -18.78
C THR A 622 37.81 11.20 -17.44
N LEU A 623 36.84 11.71 -16.65
CA LEU A 623 37.10 12.24 -15.31
C LEU A 623 37.25 11.12 -14.27
N SER A 624 36.36 10.13 -14.27
CA SER A 624 36.33 9.08 -13.25
C SER A 624 37.52 8.13 -13.33
N SER A 625 38.07 7.90 -14.53
CA SER A 625 39.18 6.97 -14.75
C SER A 625 40.43 7.33 -13.94
N GLN A 626 40.69 8.62 -13.69
CA GLN A 626 41.84 9.04 -12.89
C GLN A 626 41.71 8.61 -11.43
N ALA A 627 40.54 8.86 -10.82
CA ALA A 627 40.28 8.47 -9.44
C ALA A 627 40.22 6.95 -9.28
N LEU A 628 39.61 6.25 -10.23
CA LEU A 628 39.53 4.79 -10.24
C LEU A 628 40.92 4.15 -10.40
N ALA A 629 41.74 4.64 -11.34
CA ALA A 629 43.09 4.14 -11.53
C ALA A 629 43.99 4.41 -10.31
N LEU A 630 43.83 5.58 -9.66
CA LEU A 630 44.56 5.89 -8.44
C LEU A 630 44.15 4.95 -7.30
N ALA A 631 42.85 4.68 -7.13
CA ALA A 631 42.35 3.74 -6.14
C ALA A 631 42.94 2.34 -6.34
N GLU A 632 42.96 1.85 -7.59
CA GLU A 632 43.54 0.54 -7.92
C GLU A 632 45.05 0.49 -7.58
N GLN A 633 45.81 1.56 -7.85
CA GLN A 633 47.22 1.61 -7.46
C GLN A 633 47.43 1.68 -5.93
N MET A 634 46.60 2.43 -5.22
CA MET A 634 46.63 2.50 -3.74
C MET A 634 46.28 1.15 -3.10
N LEU A 635 45.40 0.35 -3.71
CA LEU A 635 45.08 -0.98 -3.23
C LEU A 635 46.16 -2.02 -3.59
N ALA A 636 46.72 -1.93 -4.80
CA ALA A 636 47.73 -2.87 -5.27
C ALA A 636 49.11 -2.64 -4.62
N ARG A 637 49.44 -1.38 -4.33
CA ARG A 637 50.72 -0.95 -3.74
C ARG A 637 50.48 0.12 -2.67
N PRO A 638 49.98 -0.27 -1.48
CA PRO A 638 49.57 0.66 -0.43
C PRO A 638 50.73 1.45 0.21
N ASP A 639 51.97 1.02 -0.01
CA ASP A 639 53.20 1.64 0.53
C ASP A 639 54.09 2.28 -0.55
N ASP A 640 53.58 2.46 -1.78
CA ASP A 640 54.37 2.98 -2.92
C ASP A 640 53.78 4.28 -3.51
N PRO A 641 54.01 5.45 -2.89
CA PRO A 641 53.58 6.74 -3.42
C PRO A 641 54.13 7.07 -4.82
N SER A 642 55.22 6.42 -5.25
CA SER A 642 55.79 6.64 -6.58
C SER A 642 54.91 6.03 -7.68
N ALA A 643 54.31 4.85 -7.41
CA ALA A 643 53.32 4.24 -8.30
C ALA A 643 52.05 5.10 -8.42
N TRP A 644 51.64 5.77 -7.35
CA TRP A 644 50.48 6.65 -7.33
C TRP A 644 50.72 7.93 -8.14
N ALA A 645 51.92 8.51 -8.01
CA ALA A 645 52.34 9.69 -8.75
C ALA A 645 52.40 9.46 -10.27
N ALA A 646 52.56 8.20 -10.71
CA ALA A 646 52.51 7.84 -12.12
C ALA A 646 51.08 7.92 -12.71
N VAL A 647 50.04 7.81 -11.89
CA VAL A 647 48.64 7.94 -12.32
C VAL A 647 48.21 9.40 -12.33
N VAL A 648 48.49 10.14 -11.26
CA VAL A 648 48.10 11.55 -11.14
C VAL A 648 49.23 12.37 -10.51
N SER A 649 49.58 13.47 -11.19
CA SER A 649 50.60 14.38 -10.67
C SER A 649 50.09 15.14 -9.44
N SER A 650 50.99 15.47 -8.52
CA SER A 650 50.70 16.33 -7.36
C SER A 650 50.02 17.66 -7.73
N ARG A 651 50.38 18.25 -8.89
CA ARG A 651 49.74 19.48 -9.39
C ARG A 651 48.28 19.25 -9.81
N ALA A 652 47.99 18.12 -10.45
CA ALA A 652 46.63 17.76 -10.86
C ALA A 652 45.76 17.43 -9.64
N LEU A 653 46.34 16.71 -8.67
CA LEU A 653 45.70 16.33 -7.41
C LEU A 653 45.24 17.55 -6.60
N LYS A 654 46.06 18.62 -6.54
CA LYS A 654 45.69 19.90 -5.90
C LYS A 654 44.52 20.63 -6.56
N LYS A 655 44.19 20.29 -7.82
CA LYS A 655 43.07 20.88 -8.58
C LYS A 655 41.88 19.94 -8.71
N TRP A 656 41.92 18.78 -8.05
CA TRP A 656 40.81 17.83 -8.12
C TRP A 656 39.55 18.43 -7.50
N PRO A 657 38.41 18.36 -8.21
CA PRO A 657 37.14 18.69 -7.59
C PRO A 657 36.81 17.68 -6.50
N ALA A 658 35.99 18.08 -5.52
CA ALA A 658 35.56 17.20 -4.43
C ALA A 658 34.96 15.88 -4.92
N ALA A 659 34.25 15.87 -6.06
CA ALA A 659 33.68 14.67 -6.67
C ALA A 659 34.73 13.58 -7.00
N LEU A 660 35.95 13.95 -7.43
CA LEU A 660 37.01 12.96 -7.70
C LEU A 660 37.60 12.39 -6.41
N TRP A 661 37.74 13.22 -5.37
CA TRP A 661 38.15 12.78 -4.04
C TRP A 661 37.12 11.84 -3.40
N ILE A 662 35.84 12.19 -3.53
CA ILE A 662 34.71 11.35 -3.10
C ILE A 662 34.77 10.00 -3.82
N LEU A 663 34.93 9.99 -5.14
CA LEU A 663 35.02 8.76 -5.93
C LEU A 663 36.22 7.90 -5.55
N LEU A 664 37.40 8.51 -5.34
CA LEU A 664 38.59 7.81 -4.86
C LEU A 664 38.27 7.09 -3.54
N LEU A 665 37.78 7.82 -2.54
CA LEU A 665 37.50 7.28 -1.21
C LEU A 665 36.39 6.22 -1.23
N ASP A 666 35.32 6.43 -2.00
CA ASP A 666 34.25 5.43 -2.16
C ASP A 666 34.78 4.15 -2.80
N THR A 667 35.66 4.27 -3.80
CA THR A 667 36.28 3.11 -4.45
C THR A 667 37.16 2.34 -3.47
N LEU A 668 37.99 3.04 -2.70
CA LEU A 668 38.81 2.44 -1.64
C LEU A 668 37.95 1.72 -0.60
N LEU A 669 36.91 2.37 -0.08
CA LEU A 669 36.00 1.80 0.90
C LEU A 669 35.26 0.57 0.39
N LEU A 670 34.75 0.62 -0.84
CA LEU A 670 34.01 -0.48 -1.47
C LEU A 670 34.91 -1.71 -1.67
N LYS A 671 36.12 -1.50 -2.18
CA LYS A 671 37.09 -2.59 -2.43
C LYS A 671 37.57 -3.22 -1.13
N GLN A 672 37.84 -2.41 -0.10
CA GLN A 672 38.18 -2.90 1.24
C GLN A 672 37.03 -3.71 1.86
N GLN A 673 35.78 -3.30 1.65
CA GLN A 673 34.63 -4.09 2.11
C GLN A 673 34.52 -5.45 1.40
N ALA A 674 34.84 -5.51 0.10
CA ALA A 674 34.90 -6.79 -0.62
C ALA A 674 35.97 -7.73 -0.06
N VAL A 675 37.16 -7.20 0.27
CA VAL A 675 38.23 -7.98 0.93
C VAL A 675 37.77 -8.54 2.27
N VAL A 676 37.06 -7.75 3.08
CA VAL A 676 36.47 -8.23 4.35
C VAL A 676 35.46 -9.36 4.11
N ALA A 677 34.58 -9.22 3.11
CA ALA A 677 33.59 -10.25 2.81
C ALA A 677 34.25 -11.57 2.34
N GLU A 678 35.32 -11.47 1.55
CA GLU A 678 36.14 -12.61 1.13
C GLU A 678 36.79 -13.30 2.34
N ALA A 679 37.39 -12.53 3.26
CA ALA A 679 37.99 -13.05 4.49
C ALA A 679 36.97 -13.79 5.36
N VAL A 680 35.78 -13.21 5.54
CA VAL A 680 34.68 -13.83 6.31
C VAL A 680 34.19 -15.11 5.63
N THR A 681 34.05 -15.11 4.31
CA THR A 681 33.61 -16.29 3.56
C THR A 681 34.60 -17.44 3.69
N LEU A 682 35.90 -17.15 3.60
CA LEU A 682 36.97 -18.14 3.81
C LEU A 682 36.98 -18.67 5.26
N ALA A 683 36.74 -17.80 6.24
CA ALA A 683 36.68 -18.19 7.64
C ALA A 683 35.44 -19.07 7.96
N THR A 684 34.29 -18.83 7.32
CA THR A 684 33.06 -19.60 7.54
C THR A 684 33.03 -20.93 6.76
N THR A 685 33.57 -20.97 5.55
CA THR A 685 33.73 -22.24 4.80
C THR A 685 34.74 -23.16 5.47
N ALA A 686 35.75 -22.60 6.16
CA ALA A 686 36.74 -23.36 6.92
C ALA A 686 36.18 -24.09 8.16
N GLN A 687 35.03 -23.67 8.70
CA GLN A 687 34.37 -24.30 9.86
C GLN A 687 33.48 -25.51 9.50
N GLY A 688 33.23 -25.76 8.21
CA GLY A 688 32.35 -26.85 7.74
C GLY A 688 33.06 -28.08 7.17
N ASP A 689 34.40 -28.05 7.04
CA ASP A 689 35.18 -29.11 6.40
C ASP A 689 36.38 -29.53 7.27
N ASP A 690 36.20 -30.63 8.01
CA ASP A 690 37.16 -31.27 8.94
C ASP A 690 38.36 -31.93 8.22
N THR A 691 38.45 -31.86 6.89
CA THR A 691 39.47 -32.58 6.10
C THR A 691 40.60 -31.72 5.54
N ALA A 692 40.46 -30.38 5.55
CA ALA A 692 41.49 -29.47 5.02
C ALA A 692 42.44 -28.93 6.12
N ASN A 693 43.74 -29.02 5.84
CA ASN A 693 44.87 -28.68 6.73
C ASN A 693 44.74 -27.27 7.34
N THR A 694 44.87 -27.14 8.66
CA THR A 694 44.65 -25.89 9.40
C THR A 694 45.67 -24.80 9.08
N ASP A 695 46.86 -25.17 8.62
CA ASP A 695 47.95 -24.24 8.32
C ASP A 695 47.72 -23.48 6.99
N ASP A 696 47.31 -24.18 5.92
CA ASP A 696 46.96 -23.55 4.62
C ASP A 696 45.74 -22.61 4.74
N LYS A 697 44.82 -22.92 5.67
CA LYS A 697 43.63 -22.10 5.96
C LYS A 697 44.00 -20.78 6.66
N ASN A 698 44.86 -20.86 7.68
CA ASN A 698 45.36 -19.68 8.38
C ASN A 698 46.17 -18.79 7.45
N ASP A 699 46.96 -19.39 6.55
CA ASP A 699 47.76 -18.65 5.56
C ASP A 699 46.87 -17.95 4.51
N ALA A 700 45.79 -18.59 4.04
CA ALA A 700 44.84 -17.96 3.12
C ALA A 700 44.06 -16.80 3.77
N THR A 701 43.54 -16.98 4.99
CA THR A 701 42.86 -15.89 5.72
C THR A 701 43.83 -14.77 6.07
N ALA A 702 45.07 -15.07 6.47
CA ALA A 702 46.10 -14.08 6.71
C ALA A 702 46.47 -13.31 5.44
N THR A 703 46.59 -14.00 4.30
CA THR A 703 46.85 -13.40 2.97
C THR A 703 45.71 -12.45 2.56
N VAL A 704 44.45 -12.82 2.81
CA VAL A 704 43.32 -11.93 2.53
C VAL A 704 43.29 -10.73 3.46
N THR A 705 43.55 -10.95 4.76
CA THR A 705 43.54 -9.90 5.78
C THR A 705 44.70 -8.92 5.58
N ALA A 706 45.84 -9.36 5.05
CA ALA A 706 46.98 -8.51 4.70
C ALA A 706 46.67 -7.49 3.59
N ARG A 707 45.57 -7.68 2.83
CA ARG A 707 45.09 -6.73 1.81
C ARG A 707 44.23 -5.60 2.41
N LEU A 708 43.95 -5.64 3.72
CA LEU A 708 43.25 -4.55 4.39
C LEU A 708 44.18 -3.37 4.67
N PHE A 709 43.63 -2.17 4.63
CA PHE A 709 44.40 -0.99 5.01
C PHE A 709 44.77 -1.01 6.48
N THR A 710 46.02 -0.64 6.76
CA THR A 710 46.57 -0.44 8.10
C THR A 710 46.67 1.06 8.40
N PRO A 711 46.95 1.46 9.65
CA PRO A 711 47.23 2.86 9.98
C PRO A 711 48.39 3.48 9.17
N ALA A 712 49.39 2.67 8.77
CA ALA A 712 50.48 3.16 7.92
C ALA A 712 50.03 3.45 6.48
N HIS A 713 49.15 2.61 5.92
CA HIS A 713 48.60 2.82 4.58
C HIS A 713 47.79 4.11 4.49
N VAL A 714 46.95 4.39 5.50
CA VAL A 714 46.19 5.64 5.55
C VAL A 714 47.09 6.87 5.76
N ASP A 715 48.19 6.76 6.52
CA ASP A 715 49.19 7.85 6.62
C ASP A 715 49.82 8.18 5.26
N ALA A 716 50.20 7.15 4.50
CA ALA A 716 50.75 7.33 3.16
C ALA A 716 49.74 8.00 2.23
N ILE A 717 48.46 7.59 2.27
CA ILE A 717 47.38 8.20 1.49
C ILE A 717 47.19 9.68 1.85
N ASP A 718 47.13 10.04 3.14
CA ASP A 718 46.94 11.43 3.56
C ASP A 718 48.14 12.31 3.21
N ALA A 719 49.37 11.78 3.38
CA ALA A 719 50.59 12.47 2.98
C ALA A 719 50.63 12.72 1.46
N PHE A 720 50.25 11.72 0.65
CA PHE A 720 50.14 11.89 -0.81
C PHE A 720 49.08 12.93 -1.19
N ALA A 721 47.99 13.00 -0.43
CA ALA A 721 46.95 14.01 -0.55
C ALA A 721 47.34 15.39 0.05
N HIS A 722 48.60 15.62 0.45
CA HIS A 722 49.07 16.87 1.08
C HIS A 722 48.27 17.23 2.33
N HIS A 723 47.85 16.23 3.11
CA HIS A 723 46.99 16.36 4.28
C HIS A 723 45.62 16.99 4.01
N HIS A 724 45.18 17.03 2.75
CA HIS A 724 43.90 17.60 2.37
C HIS A 724 42.73 16.86 3.05
N LEU A 725 42.79 15.53 3.13
CA LEU A 725 41.71 14.70 3.70
C LEU A 725 41.56 14.92 5.21
N THR A 726 42.68 15.14 5.92
CA THR A 726 42.68 15.45 7.35
C THR A 726 42.30 16.89 7.67
N THR A 727 42.51 17.85 6.76
CA THR A 727 42.32 19.29 6.99
C THR A 727 41.06 19.88 6.36
N THR A 728 40.41 19.17 5.45
CA THR A 728 39.21 19.65 4.75
C THR A 728 38.02 19.86 5.70
N HIS A 729 37.22 20.90 5.41
CA HIS A 729 35.93 21.15 6.06
C HIS A 729 34.75 20.50 5.32
N ASN A 730 34.97 19.98 4.11
CA ASN A 730 33.92 19.31 3.33
C ASN A 730 33.42 18.05 4.05
N ALA A 731 32.13 18.03 4.39
CA ALA A 731 31.54 16.95 5.18
C ALA A 731 31.54 15.58 4.46
N GLU A 732 31.40 15.56 3.13
CA GLU A 732 31.42 14.31 2.33
C GLU A 732 32.81 13.66 2.36
N LEU A 733 33.88 14.48 2.37
CA LEU A 733 35.25 14.01 2.48
C LEU A 733 35.59 13.58 3.90
N ARG A 734 35.25 14.41 4.92
CA ARG A 734 35.46 14.09 6.33
C ARG A 734 34.81 12.76 6.71
N PHE A 735 33.54 12.55 6.31
CA PHE A 735 32.80 11.32 6.56
C PHE A 735 33.52 10.08 6.01
N ARG A 736 33.91 10.11 4.73
CA ARG A 736 34.58 8.97 4.09
C ARG A 736 35.98 8.74 4.64
N TRP A 737 36.69 9.82 4.93
CA TRP A 737 38.02 9.76 5.52
C TRP A 737 37.99 9.13 6.92
N TYR A 738 37.11 9.58 7.80
CA TYR A 738 36.95 8.97 9.12
C TYR A 738 36.47 7.52 9.04
N THR A 739 35.59 7.19 8.09
CA THR A 739 35.17 5.82 7.83
C THR A 739 36.37 4.93 7.45
N LEU A 740 37.24 5.41 6.57
CA LEU A 740 38.44 4.69 6.14
C LEU A 740 39.42 4.48 7.31
N LEU A 741 39.66 5.52 8.11
CA LEU A 741 40.52 5.44 9.30
C LEU A 741 40.01 4.42 10.32
N LEU A 742 38.72 4.49 10.69
CA LEU A 742 38.11 3.57 11.64
C LEU A 742 38.18 2.11 11.13
N ARG A 743 37.94 1.89 9.83
CA ARG A 743 38.03 0.55 9.22
C ARG A 743 39.46 0.03 9.10
N ALA A 744 40.44 0.92 9.02
CA ALA A 744 41.86 0.60 9.08
C ALA A 744 42.36 0.39 10.53
N GLY A 745 41.49 0.52 11.53
CA GLY A 745 41.85 0.40 12.96
C GLY A 745 42.59 1.62 13.52
N ASP A 746 42.59 2.75 12.81
CA ASP A 746 43.25 3.98 13.26
C ASP A 746 42.30 4.85 14.11
N LEU A 747 42.61 4.94 15.41
CA LEU A 747 41.86 5.73 16.39
C LEU A 747 42.50 7.10 16.68
N ARG A 748 43.58 7.49 16.01
CA ARG A 748 44.28 8.77 16.29
C ARG A 748 43.40 9.99 16.07
N LEU A 749 42.51 9.95 15.06
CA LEU A 749 41.55 11.02 14.80
C LEU A 749 40.19 10.81 15.49
N ARG A 750 40.08 9.87 16.44
CA ARG A 750 38.81 9.59 17.14
C ARG A 750 38.18 10.84 17.75
N ALA A 751 38.96 11.70 18.39
CA ALA A 751 38.44 12.96 18.94
C ALA A 751 37.82 13.87 17.87
N ARG A 752 38.37 13.89 16.65
CA ARG A 752 37.79 14.63 15.51
C ARG A 752 36.55 13.94 14.95
N THR A 753 36.52 12.61 14.94
CA THR A 753 35.33 11.82 14.58
C THR A 753 34.19 12.08 15.57
N GLU A 754 34.46 12.08 16.88
CA GLU A 754 33.49 12.40 17.93
C GLU A 754 32.98 13.84 17.79
N ALA A 755 33.88 14.80 17.54
CA ALA A 755 33.49 16.18 17.27
C ALA A 755 32.56 16.29 16.05
N PHE A 756 32.90 15.61 14.94
CA PHE A 756 32.06 15.59 13.73
C PHE A 756 30.68 14.95 13.95
N LEU A 757 30.61 13.90 14.79
CA LEU A 757 29.33 13.31 15.20
C LEU A 757 28.50 14.28 16.04
N GLY A 758 29.13 15.11 16.87
CA GLY A 758 28.46 16.17 17.65
C GLY A 758 28.12 17.43 16.86
N GLU A 759 28.77 17.67 15.72
CA GLU A 759 28.60 18.88 14.91
C GLU A 759 27.35 18.86 14.00
N GLN A 760 26.80 17.69 13.66
CA GLN A 760 25.69 17.57 12.70
C GLN A 760 24.83 16.31 12.94
N GLY A 761 23.59 16.31 12.43
CA GLY A 761 22.62 15.23 12.57
C GLY A 761 22.23 14.52 11.27
N ARG A 762 22.93 14.76 10.16
CA ARG A 762 22.57 14.21 8.84
C ARG A 762 22.76 12.70 8.84
N MET A 763 21.67 11.95 8.69
CA MET A 763 21.67 10.48 8.85
C MET A 763 22.62 9.76 7.89
N LYS A 764 22.88 10.36 6.71
CA LYS A 764 23.88 9.90 5.74
C LYS A 764 25.28 9.73 6.36
N TYR A 765 25.64 10.60 7.30
CA TYR A 765 26.97 10.62 7.93
C TYR A 765 26.96 9.93 9.29
N VAL A 766 26.04 10.31 10.18
CA VAL A 766 26.09 9.85 11.58
C VAL A 766 25.83 8.35 11.71
N ARG A 767 24.87 7.80 10.96
CA ARG A 767 24.48 6.37 11.12
C ARG A 767 25.60 5.42 10.72
N PRO A 768 26.21 5.52 9.52
CA PRO A 768 27.31 4.62 9.17
C PRO A 768 28.52 4.84 10.09
N LEU A 769 28.83 6.09 10.46
CA LEU A 769 30.00 6.38 11.26
C LEU A 769 29.88 5.85 12.71
N PHE A 770 28.68 5.83 13.30
CA PHE A 770 28.46 5.13 14.58
C PHE A 770 28.66 3.61 14.48
N ARG A 771 28.26 2.98 13.36
CA ARG A 771 28.51 1.55 13.13
C ARG A 771 30.00 1.26 13.02
N ASP A 772 30.72 2.08 12.25
CA ASP A 772 32.16 1.95 12.07
C ASP A 772 32.93 2.27 13.38
N LEU A 773 32.49 3.27 14.16
CA LEU A 773 33.04 3.57 15.49
C LEU A 773 32.84 2.40 16.46
N ARG A 774 31.63 1.82 16.49
CA ARG A 774 31.34 0.63 17.31
C ARG A 774 32.24 -0.55 16.93
N ARG A 775 32.51 -0.73 15.64
CA ARG A 775 33.40 -1.80 15.15
C ARG A 775 34.86 -1.57 15.55
N ALA A 776 35.34 -0.33 15.45
CA ALA A 776 36.74 0.02 15.68
C ALA A 776 37.09 0.22 17.16
N ALA A 777 36.20 0.86 17.93
CA ALA A 777 36.42 1.25 19.33
C ALA A 777 35.58 0.46 20.35
N GLY A 778 34.65 -0.39 19.88
CA GLY A 778 33.79 -1.21 20.72
C GLY A 778 32.43 -0.60 21.07
N ALA A 779 31.52 -1.44 21.54
CA ALA A 779 30.12 -1.05 21.82
C ALA A 779 29.98 -0.03 22.95
N ALA A 780 30.76 -0.16 24.02
CA ALA A 780 30.72 0.76 25.16
C ALA A 780 31.10 2.19 24.75
N GLU A 781 32.12 2.32 23.90
CA GLU A 781 32.58 3.63 23.46
C GLU A 781 31.60 4.28 22.48
N ALA A 782 31.07 3.52 21.52
CA ALA A 782 30.03 4.02 20.63
C ALA A 782 28.76 4.44 21.39
N ALA A 783 28.37 3.71 22.43
CA ALA A 783 27.26 4.08 23.30
C ALA A 783 27.56 5.38 24.07
N ARG A 784 28.75 5.53 24.65
CA ARG A 784 29.17 6.76 25.34
C ARG A 784 29.10 7.99 24.43
N VAL A 785 29.61 7.87 23.21
CA VAL A 785 29.57 8.96 22.21
C VAL A 785 28.13 9.23 21.78
N PHE A 786 27.35 8.19 21.55
CA PHE A 786 25.94 8.35 21.19
C PHE A 786 25.15 9.04 22.30
N ASP A 787 25.32 8.65 23.57
CA ASP A 787 24.65 9.30 24.70
C ASP A 787 24.99 10.79 24.81
N ALA A 788 26.24 11.17 24.51
CA ALA A 788 26.65 12.57 24.46
C ALA A 788 25.99 13.36 23.31
N CYS A 789 25.75 12.71 22.16
CA CYS A 789 25.20 13.33 20.96
C CYS A 789 23.67 13.18 20.81
N LYS A 790 23.03 12.24 21.51
CA LYS A 790 21.64 11.79 21.28
C LYS A 790 20.64 12.94 21.30
N ARG A 791 20.83 13.88 22.24
CA ARG A 791 19.98 15.08 22.37
C ARG A 791 20.13 16.09 21.23
N LEU A 792 21.22 16.01 20.46
CA LEU A 792 21.52 16.91 19.34
C LEU A 792 20.81 16.47 18.05
N TYR A 793 20.37 15.22 17.97
CA TYR A 793 19.81 14.63 16.76
C TYR A 793 18.29 14.77 16.67
N HIS A 794 17.79 14.86 15.43
CA HIS A 794 16.37 14.67 15.15
C HIS A 794 15.88 13.33 15.75
N PRO A 795 14.67 13.24 16.35
CA PRO A 795 14.16 12.01 16.97
C PRO A 795 14.25 10.76 16.08
N ILE A 796 13.94 10.90 14.79
CA ILE A 796 14.14 9.84 13.77
C ILE A 796 15.60 9.37 13.72
N ALA A 797 16.57 10.29 13.59
CA ALA A 797 17.98 9.95 13.54
C ALA A 797 18.44 9.26 14.82
N ALA A 798 18.08 9.80 16.00
CA ALA A 798 18.39 9.18 17.28
C ALA A 798 17.81 7.76 17.40
N LYS A 799 16.55 7.55 17.01
CA LYS A 799 15.90 6.23 17.01
C LYS A 799 16.62 5.25 16.09
N MET A 800 16.99 5.68 14.89
CA MET A 800 17.67 4.80 13.92
C MET A 800 19.09 4.45 14.34
N ILE A 801 19.84 5.39 14.93
CA ILE A 801 21.20 5.15 15.45
C ILE A 801 21.14 4.20 16.64
N GLN A 802 20.24 4.43 17.60
CA GLN A 802 20.03 3.51 18.74
C GLN A 802 19.78 2.09 18.25
N ARG A 803 18.87 1.92 17.28
CA ARG A 803 18.61 0.62 16.66
C ARG A 803 19.87 0.02 16.02
N ASP A 804 20.65 0.82 15.29
CA ASP A 804 21.90 0.34 14.66
C ASP A 804 22.94 -0.12 15.70
N LEU A 805 22.94 0.47 16.91
CA LEU A 805 23.81 0.08 18.03
C LEU A 805 23.30 -1.18 18.76
N ASP A 806 21.98 -1.32 18.89
CA ASP A 806 21.30 -2.43 19.58
C ASP A 806 21.25 -3.72 18.74
N ASP A 807 20.87 -3.63 17.45
CA ASP A 807 20.60 -4.79 16.57
C ASP A 807 21.84 -5.69 16.35
N ALA A 808 23.04 -5.14 16.50
CA ALA A 808 24.27 -5.88 16.29
C ALA A 808 24.74 -6.66 17.54
N ALA A 809 23.85 -6.87 18.52
CA ALA A 809 24.05 -7.73 19.70
C ALA A 809 23.59 -9.20 19.50
N ALA A 810 23.02 -9.58 18.35
CA ALA A 810 22.63 -10.96 18.06
C ALA A 810 23.09 -11.41 16.66
N PRO A 811 23.75 -12.58 16.50
CA PRO A 811 24.03 -13.12 15.17
C PRO A 811 22.71 -13.67 14.60
N LYS A 812 22.17 -13.03 13.56
CA LYS A 812 21.20 -13.67 12.66
C LYS A 812 21.95 -14.17 11.43
N PRO A 813 21.68 -15.41 10.96
CA PRO A 813 22.27 -15.91 9.74
C PRO A 813 21.80 -15.04 8.57
N THR A 814 22.74 -14.40 7.90
CA THR A 814 22.52 -13.58 6.72
C THR A 814 22.05 -14.48 5.59
N THR A 815 20.87 -14.20 5.03
CA THR A 815 20.45 -14.70 3.73
C THR A 815 21.49 -14.28 2.69
N THR A 816 22.28 -15.25 2.25
CA THR A 816 23.16 -15.18 1.09
C THR A 816 22.33 -14.85 -0.14
N ALA A 817 22.61 -13.72 -0.78
CA ALA A 817 22.31 -13.55 -2.19
C ALA A 817 23.24 -14.52 -2.94
N ALA A 818 22.70 -15.67 -3.34
CA ALA A 818 23.41 -16.66 -4.13
C ALA A 818 23.00 -16.57 -5.59
N ALA A 819 24.02 -16.64 -6.43
CA ALA A 819 23.98 -16.77 -7.87
C ALA A 819 23.13 -17.96 -8.36
N THR A 820 22.74 -17.84 -9.63
CA THR A 820 22.20 -18.83 -10.57
C THR A 820 22.40 -20.31 -10.22
N PRO A 821 21.38 -21.18 -10.35
CA PRO A 821 21.60 -22.62 -10.43
C PRO A 821 21.34 -23.18 -11.83
N THR A 822 22.35 -23.88 -12.34
CA THR A 822 22.26 -24.87 -13.40
C THR A 822 21.75 -26.22 -12.85
N ALA A 823 20.86 -26.84 -13.64
CA ALA A 823 20.36 -28.22 -13.70
C ALA A 823 20.77 -29.32 -12.68
N ASN A 824 19.72 -30.00 -12.18
CA ASN A 824 19.51 -31.46 -11.97
C ASN A 824 20.61 -32.34 -11.31
N GLN A 825 20.25 -32.97 -10.18
CA GLN A 825 19.99 -34.43 -10.10
C GLN A 825 19.34 -34.82 -8.76
N ALA A 826 18.45 -35.81 -8.83
CA ALA A 826 17.62 -36.30 -7.73
C ALA A 826 18.27 -37.48 -7.00
N THR A 827 18.10 -37.57 -5.67
CA THR A 827 18.01 -38.85 -4.93
C THR A 827 17.27 -38.67 -3.60
N SER A 828 16.44 -39.66 -3.28
CA SER A 828 15.44 -39.78 -2.23
C SER A 828 15.98 -40.15 -0.84
N THR A 829 15.36 -39.67 0.26
CA THR A 829 15.14 -40.45 1.51
C THR A 829 14.17 -39.80 2.53
N THR A 830 13.00 -40.43 2.70
CA THR A 830 12.29 -40.89 3.92
C THR A 830 12.41 -40.16 5.30
N THR A 831 11.25 -39.69 5.80
CA THR A 831 10.63 -39.76 7.17
C THR A 831 11.52 -39.46 8.41
N THR A 832 11.15 -38.60 9.37
CA THR A 832 10.19 -38.89 10.48
C THR A 832 9.87 -37.62 11.30
N ALA A 833 8.60 -37.47 11.70
CA ALA A 833 8.10 -36.43 12.59
C ALA A 833 8.30 -36.79 14.08
N ALA A 834 8.69 -35.81 14.90
CA ALA A 834 8.66 -35.87 16.36
C ALA A 834 7.62 -34.89 16.93
N LYS A 835 6.90 -35.38 17.94
CA LYS A 835 5.71 -34.83 18.59
C LYS A 835 6.14 -34.05 19.83
N ALA A 836 5.58 -32.86 20.07
CA ALA A 836 5.68 -32.19 21.37
C ALA A 836 4.29 -31.67 21.80
N THR A 837 3.90 -32.11 22.99
CA THR A 837 2.64 -31.86 23.69
C THR A 837 2.87 -30.73 24.70
N ALA A 838 1.92 -29.82 24.87
CA ALA A 838 1.84 -28.97 26.05
C ALA A 838 0.39 -28.90 26.55
N THR A 839 0.25 -29.20 27.84
CA THR A 839 -0.97 -29.30 28.64
C THR A 839 -1.15 -28.02 29.43
N THR A 840 -2.36 -27.49 29.50
CA THR A 840 -2.75 -26.59 30.62
C THR A 840 -4.15 -26.94 31.10
N THR A 841 -4.25 -27.19 32.39
CA THR A 841 -5.44 -27.57 33.15
C THR A 841 -6.08 -26.32 33.76
N THR A 842 -7.41 -26.19 33.70
CA THR A 842 -8.16 -25.36 34.66
C THR A 842 -9.51 -26.00 34.95
N THR A 843 -9.77 -26.18 36.24
CA THR A 843 -10.92 -26.83 36.87
C THR A 843 -12.03 -25.84 37.19
N GLY A 844 -13.30 -26.28 37.11
CA GLY A 844 -14.40 -25.82 37.97
C GLY A 844 -15.60 -25.16 37.27
N ALA A 845 -16.73 -25.87 37.22
CA ALA A 845 -18.08 -25.33 37.01
C ALA A 845 -18.84 -25.30 38.35
N PRO A 846 -19.91 -24.48 38.50
CA PRO A 846 -21.24 -25.12 38.49
C PRO A 846 -22.38 -24.34 37.79
N ALA A 847 -23.41 -25.13 37.44
CA ALA A 847 -24.73 -24.92 36.83
C ALA A 847 -25.39 -23.51 36.80
N SER A 848 -25.99 -23.17 35.64
CA SER A 848 -26.88 -22.01 35.43
C SER A 848 -28.23 -22.45 34.81
N LYS A 849 -29.32 -21.86 35.33
CA LYS A 849 -30.74 -22.10 34.96
C LYS A 849 -31.09 -21.43 33.61
N THR A 850 -31.91 -22.10 32.79
CA THR A 850 -32.39 -21.57 31.50
C THR A 850 -33.66 -20.73 31.69
N VAL A 851 -33.68 -19.48 31.22
CA VAL A 851 -34.86 -18.59 31.18
C VAL A 851 -35.38 -18.49 29.75
N LYS A 852 -36.68 -18.74 29.51
CA LYS A 852 -37.33 -18.52 28.19
C LYS A 852 -37.93 -17.12 28.13
N LYS A 853 -37.43 -16.29 27.21
CA LYS A 853 -38.06 -15.02 26.78
C LYS A 853 -39.01 -15.29 25.61
N THR A 854 -40.19 -14.69 25.62
CA THR A 854 -41.07 -14.63 24.44
C THR A 854 -41.26 -13.17 24.05
N THR A 855 -40.94 -12.84 22.80
CA THR A 855 -41.00 -11.48 22.24
C THR A 855 -42.14 -11.42 21.22
N THR A 856 -43.05 -10.47 21.37
CA THR A 856 -44.13 -10.25 20.40
C THR A 856 -43.76 -9.08 19.49
N ILE A 857 -43.73 -9.33 18.17
CA ILE A 857 -43.32 -8.36 17.15
C ILE A 857 -44.54 -7.94 16.33
N LYS A 858 -44.82 -6.64 16.26
CA LYS A 858 -45.85 -6.10 15.38
C LYS A 858 -45.21 -5.75 14.04
N THR A 859 -45.82 -6.21 12.95
CA THR A 859 -45.32 -6.02 11.59
C THR A 859 -46.29 -5.12 10.83
N THR A 860 -45.79 -4.02 10.27
CA THR A 860 -46.58 -3.10 9.44
C THR A 860 -45.97 -3.04 8.04
N THR A 861 -46.80 -3.18 7.02
CA THR A 861 -46.39 -3.19 5.61
C THR A 861 -46.95 -1.97 4.90
N THR A 862 -46.09 -1.20 4.25
CA THR A 862 -46.49 -0.02 3.46
C THR A 862 -45.90 -0.12 2.06
N THR A 863 -46.71 0.14 1.04
CA THR A 863 -46.27 0.10 -0.38
C THR A 863 -46.15 1.52 -0.90
N GLY A 864 -44.97 1.89 -1.39
CA GLY A 864 -44.69 3.18 -2.02
C GLY A 864 -45.20 3.26 -3.47
N ALA A 865 -45.33 4.47 -4.00
CA ALA A 865 -45.78 4.72 -5.37
C ALA A 865 -44.79 4.24 -6.45
N ASP A 866 -43.57 3.86 -6.05
CA ASP A 866 -42.51 3.21 -6.84
C ASP A 866 -42.62 1.68 -6.86
N GLY A 867 -43.66 1.10 -6.25
CA GLY A 867 -43.87 -0.35 -6.15
C GLY A 867 -43.04 -1.04 -5.07
N VAL A 868 -42.30 -0.29 -4.25
CA VAL A 868 -41.47 -0.85 -3.17
C VAL A 868 -42.34 -1.15 -1.95
N VAL A 869 -42.34 -2.41 -1.52
CA VAL A 869 -43.03 -2.86 -0.30
C VAL A 869 -42.05 -2.79 0.87
N ARG A 870 -42.25 -1.87 1.80
CA ARG A 870 -41.46 -1.77 3.04
C ARG A 870 -42.22 -2.41 4.20
N VAL A 871 -41.55 -3.32 4.91
CA VAL A 871 -42.10 -4.01 6.08
C VAL A 871 -41.30 -3.63 7.31
N THR A 872 -41.90 -2.86 8.21
CA THR A 872 -41.26 -2.44 9.46
C THR A 872 -41.75 -3.33 10.60
N LYS A 873 -40.81 -3.85 11.40
CA LYS A 873 -41.10 -4.71 12.56
C LYS A 873 -40.65 -4.03 13.83
N GLU A 874 -41.59 -3.81 14.74
CA GLU A 874 -41.33 -3.17 16.04
C GLU A 874 -41.62 -4.16 17.18
N ILE A 875 -40.74 -4.19 18.18
CA ILE A 875 -40.87 -5.04 19.36
C ILE A 875 -41.68 -4.26 20.40
N VAL A 876 -42.89 -4.75 20.72
CA VAL A 876 -43.84 -3.97 21.51
C VAL A 876 -43.83 -4.36 23.00
N ASP A 877 -43.44 -5.59 23.35
CA ASP A 877 -43.30 -6.01 24.77
C ASP A 877 -42.42 -7.27 24.94
N VAL A 878 -41.79 -7.42 26.12
CA VAL A 878 -40.99 -8.58 26.53
C VAL A 878 -41.33 -8.96 27.98
N LYS A 879 -42.03 -10.08 28.18
CA LYS A 879 -42.32 -10.64 29.52
C LYS A 879 -41.46 -11.85 29.87
N LEU A 880 -41.06 -11.91 31.14
CA LEU A 880 -40.32 -13.01 31.78
C LEU A 880 -41.26 -13.77 32.71
N ALA A 881 -41.36 -15.09 32.59
CA ALA A 881 -42.13 -15.94 33.50
C ALA A 881 -41.24 -17.04 34.10
N SER A 882 -41.35 -17.25 35.42
CA SER A 882 -40.75 -18.37 36.16
C SER A 882 -41.77 -19.51 36.31
N THR A 883 -41.32 -20.76 36.16
CA THR A 883 -42.15 -21.95 36.39
C THR A 883 -41.63 -22.74 37.58
N ASP A 884 -42.45 -22.88 38.62
CA ASP A 884 -42.43 -24.04 39.52
C ASP A 884 -43.53 -25.02 39.07
N GLY A 885 -43.24 -26.32 39.19
CA GLY A 885 -44.01 -27.40 38.59
C GLY A 885 -45.12 -27.98 39.46
N ASP A 886 -45.87 -28.93 38.89
CA ASP A 886 -46.23 -30.19 39.54
C ASP A 886 -46.81 -31.20 38.54
N ALA A 887 -46.73 -32.46 38.94
CA ALA A 887 -46.76 -33.67 38.12
C ALA A 887 -48.14 -34.37 38.04
N VAL A 888 -48.12 -35.55 37.38
CA VAL A 888 -48.97 -36.75 37.59
C VAL A 888 -50.10 -37.01 36.58
N ASP A 889 -49.84 -37.98 35.67
CA ASP A 889 -50.49 -39.31 35.53
C ASP A 889 -51.14 -39.78 34.19
N SER A 890 -50.81 -41.05 33.92
CA SER A 890 -51.63 -42.17 33.38
C SER A 890 -52.19 -42.24 31.95
N GLY A 891 -51.86 -43.36 31.30
CA GLY A 891 -52.71 -44.15 30.38
C GLY A 891 -52.81 -43.65 28.93
N ASP A 892 -52.95 -44.45 27.87
CA ASP A 892 -53.04 -45.89 27.63
C ASP A 892 -52.85 -46.08 26.09
N ASN A 893 -52.53 -47.31 25.70
CA ASN A 893 -52.37 -47.90 24.39
C ASN A 893 -53.26 -47.34 23.25
N SER A 894 -52.66 -47.21 22.07
CA SER A 894 -53.01 -48.00 20.87
C SER A 894 -52.42 -47.36 19.60
N ARG A 895 -51.72 -48.17 18.79
CA ARG A 895 -51.49 -47.87 17.37
C ARG A 895 -52.72 -48.30 16.57
N PRO A 896 -53.28 -47.41 15.75
CA PRO A 896 -53.58 -47.73 14.35
C PRO A 896 -53.22 -46.53 13.45
N ASP A 897 -52.96 -46.59 12.15
CA ASP A 897 -52.88 -47.62 11.12
C ASP A 897 -52.19 -46.90 9.93
N ALA A 898 -51.19 -47.51 9.30
CA ALA A 898 -50.38 -46.87 8.25
C ALA A 898 -51.19 -46.47 7.01
N ASN A 899 -52.36 -47.08 6.82
CA ASN A 899 -53.22 -46.89 5.66
C ASN A 899 -53.97 -45.54 5.66
N VAL A 900 -54.21 -44.93 6.84
CA VAL A 900 -54.86 -43.62 6.96
C VAL A 900 -53.92 -42.47 6.60
N ARG A 901 -52.60 -42.67 6.76
CA ARG A 901 -51.59 -41.67 6.37
C ARG A 901 -51.34 -41.63 4.87
N LEU A 902 -51.39 -42.77 4.17
CA LEU A 902 -51.15 -42.82 2.73
C LEU A 902 -52.31 -42.20 1.92
N ALA A 903 -53.56 -42.42 2.34
CA ALA A 903 -54.74 -41.83 1.71
C ALA A 903 -54.80 -40.30 1.86
N ARG A 904 -54.31 -39.76 2.99
CA ARG A 904 -54.21 -38.30 3.23
C ARG A 904 -53.08 -37.64 2.44
N LEU A 905 -51.99 -38.37 2.16
CA LEU A 905 -50.85 -37.84 1.40
C LEU A 905 -51.13 -37.72 -0.11
N LEU A 906 -52.07 -38.52 -0.63
CA LEU A 906 -52.42 -38.59 -2.06
C LEU A 906 -53.72 -37.86 -2.43
N GLY A 907 -54.45 -37.29 -1.47
CA GLY A 907 -55.57 -36.38 -1.72
C GLY A 907 -56.85 -37.02 -2.29
N ILE A 908 -57.17 -38.27 -1.92
CA ILE A 908 -58.37 -38.96 -2.40
C ILE A 908 -59.57 -38.69 -1.47
N PRO A 909 -60.74 -38.23 -1.97
CA PRO A 909 -61.92 -37.95 -1.14
C PRO A 909 -62.54 -39.21 -0.51
N ARG A 910 -63.09 -39.06 0.71
CA ARG A 910 -63.63 -40.13 1.57
C ARG A 910 -64.82 -40.96 1.01
N ALA A 911 -65.36 -40.64 -0.16
CA ALA A 911 -66.56 -41.28 -0.72
C ALA A 911 -66.30 -42.52 -1.62
N TYR A 912 -65.04 -42.92 -1.84
CA TYR A 912 -64.71 -44.07 -2.72
C TYR A 912 -64.03 -45.25 -2.00
N ALA A 913 -64.15 -45.32 -0.67
CA ALA A 913 -63.56 -46.39 0.15
C ALA A 913 -64.30 -47.75 0.11
N SER A 914 -65.10 -48.01 -0.94
CA SER A 914 -65.93 -49.23 -1.05
C SER A 914 -65.77 -50.02 -2.36
N TYR A 915 -64.73 -49.77 -3.16
CA TYR A 915 -64.34 -50.69 -4.26
C TYR A 915 -63.00 -51.38 -3.97
N SER A 916 -63.03 -52.70 -4.07
CA SER A 916 -61.95 -53.66 -3.73
C SER A 916 -60.58 -53.34 -4.38
N PRO A 917 -59.44 -53.59 -3.69
CA PRO A 917 -58.08 -53.26 -4.14
C PRO A 917 -57.58 -54.05 -5.36
N VAL A 918 -58.42 -54.87 -5.99
CA VAL A 918 -58.06 -55.66 -7.19
C VAL A 918 -58.05 -54.80 -8.47
N ALA A 919 -58.78 -53.68 -8.53
CA ALA A 919 -58.85 -52.82 -9.73
C ALA A 919 -57.65 -51.86 -9.88
N ALA A 920 -57.05 -51.39 -8.77
CA ALA A 920 -55.92 -50.45 -8.80
C ALA A 920 -54.57 -51.13 -9.11
N LEU A 921 -54.41 -52.39 -8.72
CA LEU A 921 -53.27 -53.23 -9.13
C LEU A 921 -53.37 -53.61 -10.61
N ALA A 922 -54.58 -53.80 -11.15
CA ALA A 922 -54.77 -54.10 -12.58
C ALA A 922 -54.38 -52.92 -13.48
N LEU A 923 -54.65 -51.67 -13.09
CA LEU A 923 -54.26 -50.48 -13.86
C LEU A 923 -52.75 -50.23 -13.83
N SER A 924 -52.09 -50.52 -12.69
CA SER A 924 -50.65 -50.35 -12.53
C SER A 924 -49.85 -51.46 -13.22
N ALA A 925 -50.35 -52.71 -13.19
CA ALA A 925 -49.80 -53.80 -13.97
C ALA A 925 -50.00 -53.62 -15.47
N ALA A 926 -51.12 -53.04 -15.91
CA ALA A 926 -51.38 -52.74 -17.33
C ALA A 926 -50.44 -51.65 -17.88
N VAL A 927 -50.13 -50.61 -17.11
CA VAL A 927 -49.17 -49.55 -17.51
C VAL A 927 -47.74 -50.09 -17.55
N VAL A 928 -47.33 -50.91 -16.57
CA VAL A 928 -45.99 -51.54 -16.54
C VAL A 928 -45.85 -52.60 -17.64
N ALA A 929 -46.90 -53.37 -17.95
CA ALA A 929 -46.91 -54.32 -19.05
C ALA A 929 -46.90 -53.63 -20.43
N THR A 930 -47.58 -52.48 -20.58
CA THR A 930 -47.57 -51.69 -21.83
C THR A 930 -46.19 -51.06 -22.07
N VAL A 931 -45.52 -50.59 -21.02
CA VAL A 931 -44.15 -50.03 -21.12
C VAL A 931 -43.12 -51.14 -21.40
N LEU A 932 -43.25 -52.33 -20.80
CA LEU A 932 -42.37 -53.46 -21.09
C LEU A 932 -42.62 -54.09 -22.47
N ALA A 933 -43.86 -54.06 -22.99
CA ALA A 933 -44.18 -54.55 -24.34
C ALA A 933 -43.66 -53.63 -25.45
N VAL A 934 -43.58 -52.31 -25.21
CA VAL A 934 -42.97 -51.35 -26.14
C VAL A 934 -41.44 -51.46 -26.17
N VAL A 935 -40.81 -51.87 -25.06
CA VAL A 935 -39.35 -52.07 -24.97
C VAL A 935 -38.89 -53.42 -25.55
N LYS A 936 -39.78 -54.42 -25.69
CA LYS A 936 -39.43 -55.73 -26.27
C LYS A 936 -39.67 -55.86 -27.78
N ARG A 937 -40.21 -54.82 -28.44
CA ARG A 937 -40.49 -54.77 -29.89
C ARG A 937 -39.73 -53.66 -30.64
N ARG A 938 -38.68 -53.08 -30.04
CA ARG A 938 -37.69 -52.21 -30.71
C ARG A 938 -36.29 -52.75 -30.49
#